data_AF-A0A7C7U5K7-F1
#
_entry.id   AF-A0A7C7U5K7-F1
#
_cell.length_a   1.000
_cell.length_b   1.000
_cell.length_c   1.000
_cell.angle_alpha   90.00
_cell.angle_beta   90.00
_cell.angle_gamma   90.00
#
_symmetry.space_group_name_H-M   'P 1'
#
loop_
_entity.id
_entity.type
_entity.pdbx_description
1 polymer ?
#
loop_
_entity_poly.entity_id
_entity_poly.type
_entity_poly.pdbx_seq_one_letter_code
_entity_poly.pdbx_strand_id
1 'polypeptide(L)'
;MMRRFSRKRRGEGAKRSSEVIDASRWLARIEETSAIPVSKLEVISDESISDRLAVVGRGLGESGEAVIVAFSPTNAGDALLAGLATGVRLSTDEAFTGEVFAIAPSWSIVARRRLGLVRVELPFKLRPISAPELAANRGDVEAEADLEPTAVRLDTVGRHLSDAEEREIFQRATRSLEGLAAKHGGAVRGVGRSVELIVYAQRMAELRADEGAAALHIFSGQRQSTNLSNETLAGAFDDLEGQIRRRLNDKKLRGSEEALRANTLNPLIEASGLRAVSRWPTGASDRDAIDVVGLGIDGRPAAGAGRKILDLAALGTILDGVQKLRLAMPVIFADASAPVRFETPELLLAAKEFGAAALQVLSALAMGHSLYEIRAGRDQKVSLEAVGAEEAVRSMRDGPPRRRRQGGRSSRGGEEGKGAPPEAAPSDSPVSETQAERGGSRRRGRRGGRGGERSQEGEAKAKQPPERPGFEEVSLFDLDDSEGKEESPGPRRRGRQRQRGRRRSEGRRDGKPDSQNGSGDGGQAEEGRPSAKPLPPSGDLAEDQEIFADDLTDVLSEIPDDLPALQPSPSLDYTSDDLEEGGDDDGDRDRQRERDKRRAVRKADVADVPVAVDPPRPPRRRAVIVSAGDRDSLLSAVLLARDVRLLEGVWIYKQSELMNFFREVMPDIQEGVPIHLVGFVPSPAADVLQAAALYRDRLTWYDHHSWPPEDLFALKQAIGEDAVHHVAGAGSTLPLVLATSSRRSRFSDKMVDLACGRFTEHDYERWGRLWWSRLGELAGKSGGIRSEIEPLLAGRPSDLAKEAARAQVPEAPGEVAYVAGRDFRIVHFAGYALVIVNASEGIDLHLASRIARERYEAQLSLAYAEASNLLIFGGEETGGRRTLDFGALAEHLAEKLDWVQALPDDDHVARFLVDELDVHPERLDEVVGEIAMGRSILER
;
A
#
# COMPACT_ATOMS: atom_id res chain seq x y z
N MET A 1 -21.77 23.40 -35.86
CA MET A 1 -21.28 23.97 -34.58
C MET A 1 -21.54 22.95 -33.46
N MET A 2 -20.59 22.06 -33.18
CA MET A 2 -20.72 21.03 -32.13
C MET A 2 -20.10 21.52 -30.82
N ARG A 3 -20.83 21.43 -29.69
CA ARG A 3 -20.24 21.61 -28.36
C ARG A 3 -19.57 20.32 -27.93
N ARG A 4 -18.23 20.33 -27.81
CA ARG A 4 -17.44 19.21 -27.30
C ARG A 4 -17.73 19.01 -25.80
N PHE A 5 -18.28 17.85 -25.42
CA PHE A 5 -18.28 17.41 -24.03
C PHE A 5 -16.87 16.97 -23.65
N SER A 6 -16.22 17.70 -22.74
CA SER A 6 -14.94 17.28 -22.16
C SER A 6 -15.19 16.34 -20.98
N ARG A 7 -14.95 15.03 -21.18
CA ARG A 7 -14.91 14.07 -20.07
C ARG A 7 -13.71 14.39 -19.17
N LYS A 8 -13.96 15.11 -18.08
CA LYS A 8 -12.97 15.48 -17.07
C LYS A 8 -12.65 14.25 -16.20
N ARG A 9 -11.73 13.38 -16.64
CA ARG A 9 -11.18 12.30 -15.81
C ARG A 9 -10.72 12.88 -14.47
N ARG A 10 -11.29 12.41 -13.35
CA ARG A 10 -10.59 12.46 -12.06
C ARG A 10 -9.40 11.50 -12.19
N GLY A 11 -8.23 11.92 -11.75
CA GLY A 11 -7.19 10.98 -11.35
C GLY A 11 -7.35 10.73 -9.85
N GLU A 12 -7.08 9.52 -9.40
CA GLU A 12 -7.02 9.18 -7.99
C GLU A 12 -5.76 9.78 -7.36
N GLY A 13 -5.90 10.98 -6.81
CA GLY A 13 -5.02 11.48 -5.75
C GLY A 13 -5.79 11.36 -4.45
N ALA A 14 -5.22 10.65 -3.47
CA ALA A 14 -5.88 10.32 -2.20
C ALA A 14 -6.40 11.58 -1.50
N LYS A 15 -7.73 11.77 -1.55
CA LYS A 15 -8.42 12.81 -0.81
C LYS A 15 -8.91 12.25 0.52
N ARG A 16 -8.01 12.14 1.50
CA ARG A 16 -8.44 12.34 2.90
C ARG A 16 -9.12 13.71 2.94
N SER A 17 -10.42 13.73 3.16
CA SER A 17 -11.18 14.97 3.33
C SER A 17 -10.82 15.56 4.69
N SER A 18 -9.79 16.40 4.72
CA SER A 18 -9.48 17.24 5.87
C SER A 18 -10.65 18.20 6.11
N GLU A 19 -11.61 17.78 6.91
CA GLU A 19 -12.64 18.67 7.42
C GLU A 19 -11.98 19.79 8.22
N VAL A 20 -12.63 20.96 8.22
CA VAL A 20 -12.16 22.11 8.97
C VAL A 20 -12.42 21.83 10.45
N ILE A 21 -11.38 21.96 11.29
CA ILE A 21 -11.48 21.75 12.72
C ILE A 21 -12.24 22.95 13.30
N ASP A 22 -13.48 22.71 13.77
CA ASP A 22 -14.32 23.74 14.38
C ASP A 22 -13.74 24.19 15.73
N ALA A 23 -13.02 25.31 15.72
CA ALA A 23 -12.35 25.87 16.90
C ALA A 23 -13.33 26.17 18.04
N SER A 24 -14.52 26.68 17.74
CA SER A 24 -15.53 27.00 18.76
C SER A 24 -16.04 25.74 19.44
N ARG A 25 -16.34 24.70 18.67
CA ARG A 25 -16.78 23.39 19.18
C ARG A 25 -15.70 22.69 19.99
N TRP A 26 -14.45 22.72 19.52
CA TRP A 26 -13.36 21.98 20.16
C TRP A 26 -12.81 22.65 21.42
N LEU A 27 -12.70 23.99 21.46
CA LEU A 27 -12.31 24.69 22.68
C LEU A 27 -13.40 24.54 23.77
N ALA A 28 -14.68 24.65 23.43
CA ALA A 28 -15.77 24.39 24.38
C ALA A 28 -15.74 22.96 24.93
N ARG A 29 -15.44 21.95 24.08
CA ARG A 29 -15.29 20.56 24.55
C ARG A 29 -14.10 20.36 25.50
N ILE A 30 -13.01 21.14 25.34
CA ILE A 30 -11.85 21.13 26.26
C ILE A 30 -12.20 21.74 27.62
N GLU A 31 -13.04 22.78 27.65
CA GLU A 31 -13.62 23.31 28.89
C GLU A 31 -14.52 22.24 29.57
N GLU A 32 -15.45 21.65 28.81
CA GLU A 32 -16.41 20.64 29.31
C GLU A 32 -15.72 19.40 29.90
N THR A 33 -14.62 18.91 29.31
CA THR A 33 -13.90 17.74 29.84
C THR A 33 -12.96 18.07 30.99
N SER A 34 -12.71 19.35 31.28
CA SER A 34 -11.74 19.78 32.31
C SER A 34 -10.34 19.19 32.11
N ALA A 35 -9.94 18.93 30.85
CA ALA A 35 -8.63 18.35 30.50
C ALA A 35 -7.43 19.27 30.86
N ILE A 36 -7.71 20.54 31.17
CA ILE A 36 -6.77 21.56 31.64
C ILE A 36 -7.48 22.51 32.63
N PRO A 37 -6.76 23.06 33.64
CA PRO A 37 -7.32 23.98 34.64
C PRO A 37 -7.42 25.40 34.07
N VAL A 38 -8.40 25.63 33.19
CA VAL A 38 -8.69 26.95 32.58
C VAL A 38 -10.15 27.35 32.80
N SER A 39 -10.37 28.64 33.06
CA SER A 39 -11.69 29.19 33.39
C SER A 39 -12.57 29.50 32.18
N LYS A 40 -11.95 29.82 31.04
CA LYS A 40 -12.58 30.04 29.72
C LYS A 40 -11.51 30.08 28.62
N LEU A 41 -11.85 29.68 27.40
CA LEU A 41 -11.03 29.75 26.19
C LEU A 41 -11.71 30.62 25.11
N GLU A 42 -10.94 31.52 24.50
CA GLU A 42 -11.37 32.35 23.36
C GLU A 42 -10.47 32.07 22.14
N VAL A 43 -11.08 31.88 20.96
CA VAL A 43 -10.36 31.48 19.73
C VAL A 43 -9.34 32.54 19.33
N ILE A 44 -8.07 32.14 19.16
CA ILE A 44 -7.06 32.94 18.47
C ILE A 44 -7.14 32.65 16.98
N SER A 45 -7.49 33.67 16.19
CA SER A 45 -7.28 33.64 14.75
C SER A 45 -5.80 33.94 14.43
N ASP A 46 -5.12 33.01 13.75
CA ASP A 46 -3.83 33.25 13.10
C ASP A 46 -3.90 32.73 11.64
N GLU A 47 -3.74 33.62 10.66
CA GLU A 47 -3.83 33.26 9.23
C GLU A 47 -2.67 32.34 8.77
N SER A 48 -1.61 32.21 9.56
CA SER A 48 -0.45 31.34 9.28
C SER A 48 -0.55 29.94 9.90
N ILE A 49 -1.60 29.66 10.67
CA ILE A 49 -1.94 28.33 11.19
C ILE A 49 -3.20 27.84 10.47
N SER A 50 -3.13 26.74 9.72
CA SER A 50 -4.32 26.20 9.06
C SER A 50 -5.27 25.55 10.07
N ASP A 51 -6.52 25.98 9.96
CA ASP A 51 -7.78 25.40 10.41
C ASP A 51 -7.97 23.87 10.20
N ARG A 52 -7.02 23.18 9.57
CA ARG A 52 -7.01 21.73 9.32
C ARG A 52 -5.89 20.99 10.05
N LEU A 53 -4.91 21.71 10.60
CA LEU A 53 -3.80 21.16 11.38
C LEU A 53 -4.15 21.14 12.87
N ALA A 54 -4.53 22.31 13.38
CA ALA A 54 -4.89 22.52 14.78
C ALA A 54 -5.77 23.77 14.93
N VAL A 55 -6.44 23.88 16.06
CA VAL A 55 -7.15 25.09 16.52
C VAL A 55 -6.47 25.65 17.74
N VAL A 56 -6.51 26.97 17.91
CA VAL A 56 -5.79 27.67 18.98
C VAL A 56 -6.73 28.57 19.77
N GLY A 57 -6.62 28.54 21.10
CA GLY A 57 -7.36 29.37 22.03
C GLY A 57 -6.47 30.03 23.09
N ARG A 58 -6.97 31.11 23.69
CA ARG A 58 -6.38 31.83 24.82
C ARG A 58 -7.32 31.79 26.02
N GLY A 59 -6.80 31.59 27.21
CA GLY A 59 -7.57 31.59 28.44
C GLY A 59 -6.81 32.15 29.64
N LEU A 60 -7.44 32.03 30.81
CA LEU A 60 -6.81 32.27 32.11
C LEU A 60 -6.88 30.98 32.93
N GLY A 61 -5.73 30.58 33.48
CA GLY A 61 -5.62 29.46 34.41
C GLY A 61 -6.22 29.78 35.79
N GLU A 62 -6.33 28.79 36.66
CA GLU A 62 -6.93 28.93 38.01
C GLU A 62 -6.24 29.98 38.89
N SER A 63 -4.92 30.16 38.76
CA SER A 63 -4.15 31.21 39.46
C SER A 63 -4.07 32.54 38.71
N GLY A 64 -4.78 32.69 37.58
CA GLY A 64 -4.93 33.93 36.82
C GLY A 64 -3.84 34.20 35.78
N GLU A 65 -2.87 33.30 35.60
CA GLU A 65 -1.90 33.36 34.52
C GLU A 65 -2.55 33.19 33.14
N ALA A 66 -1.97 33.85 32.13
CA ALA A 66 -2.42 33.69 30.74
C ALA A 66 -2.02 32.30 30.20
N VAL A 67 -2.97 31.62 29.56
CA VAL A 67 -2.80 30.27 29.03
C VAL A 67 -3.10 30.27 27.52
N ILE A 68 -2.32 29.50 26.77
CA ILE A 68 -2.57 29.18 25.36
C ILE A 68 -2.85 27.69 25.21
N VAL A 69 -3.81 27.35 24.37
CA VAL A 69 -4.21 25.96 24.10
C VAL A 69 -4.20 25.74 22.60
N ALA A 70 -3.39 24.81 22.12
CA ALA A 70 -3.40 24.32 20.75
C ALA A 70 -3.89 22.88 20.72
N PHE A 71 -4.94 22.59 19.95
CA PHE A 71 -5.56 21.27 19.88
C PHE A 71 -5.62 20.75 18.45
N SER A 72 -5.31 19.45 18.27
CA SER A 72 -5.56 18.72 17.04
C SER A 72 -6.28 17.40 17.34
N PRO A 73 -7.41 17.10 16.67
CA PRO A 73 -8.16 15.87 16.91
C PRO A 73 -7.50 14.63 16.31
N THR A 74 -6.49 14.79 15.46
CA THR A 74 -5.88 13.71 14.66
C THR A 74 -4.35 13.62 14.77
N ASN A 75 -3.65 14.68 15.19
CA ASN A 75 -2.18 14.64 15.29
C ASN A 75 -1.63 15.56 16.40
N ALA A 76 -1.21 14.97 17.52
CA ALA A 76 -0.45 15.66 18.57
C ALA A 76 0.76 16.45 18.04
N GLY A 77 1.41 15.95 16.99
CA GLY A 77 2.54 16.60 16.36
C GLY A 77 2.19 17.93 15.69
N ASP A 78 0.93 18.13 15.27
CA ASP A 78 0.47 19.37 14.64
C ASP A 78 -0.11 20.34 15.68
N ALA A 79 -0.72 19.83 16.74
CA ALA A 79 -1.06 20.61 17.94
C ALA A 79 0.20 21.24 18.58
N LEU A 80 1.29 20.45 18.70
CA LEU A 80 2.60 20.90 19.16
C LEU A 80 3.14 22.06 18.30
N LEU A 81 3.12 21.92 16.98
CA LEU A 81 3.63 22.94 16.05
C LEU A 81 2.82 24.25 16.13
N ALA A 82 1.49 24.16 16.19
CA ALA A 82 0.63 25.34 16.33
C ALA A 82 0.79 26.04 17.70
N GLY A 83 0.96 25.26 18.78
CA GLY A 83 1.25 25.78 20.11
C GLY A 83 2.58 26.52 20.18
N LEU A 84 3.65 25.92 19.63
CA LEU A 84 4.98 26.54 19.55
C LEU A 84 4.97 27.83 18.74
N ALA A 85 4.35 27.83 17.55
CA ALA A 85 4.21 29.03 16.72
C ALA A 85 3.51 30.16 17.49
N THR A 86 2.33 29.88 18.06
CA THR A 86 1.55 30.86 18.82
C THR A 86 2.29 31.38 20.05
N GLY A 87 2.93 30.49 20.81
CA GLY A 87 3.70 30.85 22.00
C GLY A 87 4.87 31.78 21.68
N VAL A 88 5.65 31.48 20.63
CA VAL A 88 6.76 32.33 20.17
C VAL A 88 6.25 33.67 19.65
N ARG A 89 5.16 33.68 18.87
CA ARG A 89 4.51 34.90 18.38
C ARG A 89 4.10 35.81 19.54
N LEU A 90 3.32 35.30 20.50
CA LEU A 90 2.83 36.08 21.64
C LEU A 90 3.95 36.46 22.61
N SER A 91 5.01 35.68 22.72
CA SER A 91 6.19 36.07 23.51
C SER A 91 6.96 37.22 22.86
N THR A 92 6.97 37.29 21.51
CA THR A 92 7.59 38.38 20.75
C THR A 92 6.70 39.64 20.72
N ASP A 93 5.41 39.48 20.45
CA ASP A 93 4.47 40.59 20.21
C ASP A 93 3.81 41.13 21.50
N GLU A 94 3.63 40.31 22.54
CA GLU A 94 2.95 40.66 23.79
C GLU A 94 3.77 40.39 25.08
N ALA A 95 5.04 39.98 24.97
CA ALA A 95 5.88 39.55 26.10
C ALA A 95 5.26 38.40 26.94
N PHE A 96 4.49 37.51 26.30
CA PHE A 96 3.89 36.33 26.92
C PHE A 96 4.94 35.38 27.52
N THR A 97 4.69 34.99 28.78
CA THR A 97 5.53 34.10 29.61
C THR A 97 4.75 32.99 30.32
N GLY A 98 3.49 32.77 29.93
CA GLY A 98 2.56 31.83 30.56
C GLY A 98 2.76 30.37 30.14
N GLU A 99 1.68 29.58 30.25
CA GLU A 99 1.69 28.16 29.87
C GLU A 99 1.07 27.94 28.47
N VAL A 100 1.66 27.03 27.69
CA VAL A 100 1.20 26.63 26.36
C VAL A 100 0.91 25.14 26.36
N PHE A 101 -0.37 24.77 26.25
CA PHE A 101 -0.81 23.39 26.19
C PHE A 101 -0.90 22.92 24.74
N ALA A 102 -0.21 21.83 24.42
CA ALA A 102 -0.40 21.08 23.18
C ALA A 102 -1.25 19.85 23.49
N ILE A 103 -2.49 19.81 23.00
CA ILE A 103 -3.49 18.80 23.36
C ILE A 103 -3.90 17.99 22.12
N ALA A 104 -3.99 16.67 22.29
CA ALA A 104 -4.58 15.76 21.32
C ALA A 104 -5.12 14.50 22.05
N PRO A 105 -5.99 13.70 21.42
CA PRO A 105 -6.47 12.46 22.05
C PRO A 105 -5.35 11.47 22.37
N SER A 106 -4.46 11.24 21.40
CA SER A 106 -3.29 10.34 21.50
C SER A 106 -2.00 11.06 21.06
N TRP A 107 -0.87 10.62 21.60
CA TRP A 107 0.47 11.12 21.25
C TRP A 107 1.29 10.04 20.55
N SER A 108 1.45 10.15 19.23
CA SER A 108 2.16 9.15 18.43
C SER A 108 3.65 9.09 18.68
N ILE A 109 4.32 7.99 18.30
CA ILE A 109 5.79 7.86 18.28
C ILE A 109 6.39 9.04 17.48
N VAL A 110 5.78 9.39 16.35
CA VAL A 110 6.20 10.53 15.51
C VAL A 110 6.03 11.86 16.26
N ALA A 111 4.89 12.10 16.91
CA ALA A 111 4.66 13.32 17.70
C ALA A 111 5.60 13.42 18.93
N ARG A 112 5.85 12.30 19.60
CA ARG A 112 6.82 12.18 20.71
C ARG A 112 8.26 12.43 20.23
N ARG A 113 8.63 11.93 19.04
CA ARG A 113 9.89 12.26 18.37
C ARG A 113 9.97 13.75 17.99
N ARG A 114 8.90 14.40 17.54
CA ARG A 114 8.86 15.87 17.31
C ARG A 114 9.06 16.66 18.61
N LEU A 115 8.43 16.24 19.71
CA LEU A 115 8.60 16.87 21.04
C LEU A 115 10.07 16.83 21.51
N GLY A 116 10.78 15.74 21.24
CA GLY A 116 12.22 15.62 21.51
C GLY A 116 13.14 16.53 20.66
N LEU A 117 12.60 17.38 19.78
CA LEU A 117 13.34 18.40 19.03
C LEU A 117 13.15 19.82 19.58
N VAL A 118 12.32 20.01 20.60
CA VAL A 118 12.02 21.34 21.18
C VAL A 118 13.14 21.80 22.13
N ARG A 119 13.39 23.11 22.20
CA ARG A 119 14.35 23.68 23.17
C ARG A 119 13.90 23.45 24.61
N VAL A 120 14.85 23.14 25.48
CA VAL A 120 14.64 23.04 26.94
C VAL A 120 14.26 24.42 27.51
N GLU A 121 14.89 25.47 27.01
CA GLU A 121 14.59 26.86 27.36
C GLU A 121 13.69 27.49 26.28
N LEU A 122 12.43 27.71 26.65
CA LEU A 122 11.45 28.51 25.93
C LEU A 122 11.02 29.68 26.83
N PRO A 123 10.62 30.83 26.28
CA PRO A 123 10.17 31.97 27.08
C PRO A 123 8.78 31.77 27.72
N PHE A 124 8.12 30.65 27.43
CA PHE A 124 6.85 30.18 27.98
C PHE A 124 6.96 28.70 28.32
N LYS A 125 6.09 28.20 29.21
CA LYS A 125 6.13 26.79 29.65
C LYS A 125 5.24 25.91 28.78
N LEU A 126 5.85 25.12 27.90
CA LEU A 126 5.17 24.11 27.09
C LEU A 126 4.71 22.93 27.96
N ARG A 127 3.46 22.47 27.77
CA ARG A 127 2.90 21.25 28.37
C ARG A 127 2.21 20.38 27.31
N PRO A 128 2.77 19.21 26.94
CA PRO A 128 2.06 18.23 26.13
C PRO A 128 1.01 17.48 26.98
N ILE A 129 -0.19 17.28 26.45
CA ILE A 129 -1.29 16.53 27.10
C ILE A 129 -1.91 15.56 26.11
N SER A 130 -2.04 14.28 26.52
CA SER A 130 -2.94 13.32 25.89
C SER A 130 -4.28 13.38 26.62
N ALA A 131 -5.37 13.55 25.88
CA ALA A 131 -6.72 13.74 26.40
C ALA A 131 -7.70 12.81 25.65
N PRO A 132 -7.69 11.49 25.89
CA PRO A 132 -8.45 10.50 25.11
C PRO A 132 -9.97 10.77 25.08
N GLU A 133 -10.51 11.41 26.11
CA GLU A 133 -11.90 11.88 26.20
C GLU A 133 -12.27 12.93 25.15
N LEU A 134 -11.28 13.57 24.50
CA LEU A 134 -11.44 14.45 23.35
C LEU A 134 -11.41 13.72 22.00
N ALA A 135 -11.27 12.39 21.96
CA ALA A 135 -11.35 11.65 20.70
C ALA A 135 -12.69 11.94 19.98
N ALA A 136 -12.64 12.16 18.66
CA ALA A 136 -13.84 12.43 17.86
C ALA A 136 -14.77 11.21 17.83
N ASN A 137 -14.16 10.02 17.73
CA ASN A 137 -14.78 8.71 17.95
C ASN A 137 -14.04 8.03 19.09
N ARG A 138 -14.74 7.29 19.96
CA ARG A 138 -14.11 6.23 20.77
C ARG A 138 -13.95 4.99 19.89
N GLY A 139 -12.99 5.05 18.96
CA GLY A 139 -12.45 3.87 18.30
C GLY A 139 -11.25 3.35 19.09
N ASP A 140 -10.88 2.12 18.80
CA ASP A 140 -9.73 1.46 19.41
C ASP A 140 -8.41 2.11 18.98
N VAL A 141 -7.34 1.85 19.73
CA VAL A 141 -6.03 2.48 19.49
C VAL A 141 -5.34 1.74 18.35
N GLU A 142 -5.36 2.31 17.15
CA GLU A 142 -4.58 1.80 16.00
C GLU A 142 -3.11 1.60 16.42
N ALA A 143 -2.62 0.36 16.28
CA ALA A 143 -1.23 0.04 16.57
C ALA A 143 -0.29 0.81 15.63
N GLU A 144 0.67 1.54 16.20
CA GLU A 144 1.58 2.37 15.41
C GLU A 144 2.66 1.48 14.77
N ALA A 145 2.60 1.33 13.44
CA ALA A 145 3.47 0.42 12.69
C ALA A 145 4.97 0.66 12.98
N ASP A 146 5.54 -0.20 13.83
CA ASP A 146 6.81 0.08 14.54
C ASP A 146 8.05 0.08 13.62
N LEU A 147 7.95 -0.55 12.44
CA LEU A 147 9.04 -0.73 11.49
C LEU A 147 8.87 0.12 10.23
N GLU A 148 9.21 1.40 10.35
CA GLU A 148 9.39 2.29 9.20
C GLU A 148 10.54 1.76 8.29
N PRO A 149 10.35 1.58 6.97
CA PRO A 149 11.35 0.95 6.11
C PRO A 149 12.70 1.67 6.13
N THR A 150 13.70 1.01 6.70
CA THR A 150 15.04 1.57 6.89
C THR A 150 15.85 1.51 5.60
N ALA A 151 16.69 2.52 5.38
CA ALA A 151 17.62 2.54 4.24
C ALA A 151 18.66 1.43 4.35
N VAL A 152 18.97 0.79 3.22
CA VAL A 152 19.96 -0.30 3.10
C VAL A 152 20.93 -0.01 1.95
N ARG A 153 22.12 -0.63 1.98
CA ARG A 153 23.09 -0.48 0.88
C ARG A 153 22.56 -1.20 -0.38
N LEU A 154 22.76 -0.61 -1.55
CA LEU A 154 22.34 -1.21 -2.84
C LEU A 154 22.91 -2.63 -3.03
N ASP A 155 24.19 -2.83 -2.67
CA ASP A 155 24.89 -4.12 -2.74
C ASP A 155 24.40 -5.16 -1.70
N THR A 156 23.55 -4.77 -0.76
CA THR A 156 22.93 -5.69 0.21
C THR A 156 21.56 -6.19 -0.23
N VAL A 157 20.78 -5.42 -1.01
CA VAL A 157 19.41 -5.80 -1.40
C VAL A 157 19.40 -7.09 -2.22
N GLY A 158 20.27 -7.19 -3.23
CA GLY A 158 20.36 -8.40 -4.07
C GLY A 158 20.78 -9.66 -3.33
N ARG A 159 21.38 -9.54 -2.13
CA ARG A 159 21.80 -10.71 -1.31
C ARG A 159 20.61 -11.47 -0.71
N HIS A 160 19.39 -10.95 -0.82
CA HIS A 160 18.16 -11.64 -0.43
C HIS A 160 17.65 -12.66 -1.45
N LEU A 161 18.23 -12.69 -2.67
CA LEU A 161 18.00 -13.72 -3.67
C LEU A 161 18.96 -14.89 -3.43
N SER A 162 18.43 -16.11 -3.40
CA SER A 162 19.18 -17.35 -3.15
C SER A 162 20.02 -17.78 -4.36
N ASP A 163 19.42 -17.81 -5.54
CA ASP A 163 20.09 -18.19 -6.79
C ASP A 163 21.21 -17.19 -7.20
N ALA A 164 22.18 -17.67 -7.99
CA ALA A 164 23.32 -16.90 -8.47
C ALA A 164 23.06 -16.14 -9.78
N GLU A 165 22.27 -16.68 -10.72
CA GLU A 165 21.92 -16.00 -11.98
C GLU A 165 20.97 -14.82 -11.70
N GLU A 166 19.95 -15.03 -10.88
CA GLU A 166 19.03 -13.98 -10.41
C GLU A 166 19.76 -12.89 -9.63
N ARG A 167 20.82 -13.23 -8.87
CA ARG A 167 21.71 -12.24 -8.25
C ARG A 167 22.52 -11.43 -9.26
N GLU A 168 22.90 -12.00 -10.41
CA GLU A 168 23.55 -11.25 -11.49
C GLU A 168 22.54 -10.35 -12.23
N ILE A 169 21.36 -10.88 -12.56
CA ILE A 169 20.26 -10.13 -13.19
C ILE A 169 19.86 -8.93 -12.31
N PHE A 170 19.71 -9.13 -11.00
CA PHE A 170 19.42 -8.05 -10.05
C PHE A 170 20.54 -6.99 -10.00
N GLN A 171 21.81 -7.39 -10.02
CA GLN A 171 22.94 -6.45 -10.05
C GLN A 171 22.99 -5.66 -11.36
N ARG A 172 22.74 -6.31 -12.50
CA ARG A 172 22.66 -5.66 -13.82
C ARG A 172 21.47 -4.69 -13.88
N ALA A 173 20.31 -5.09 -13.37
CA ALA A 173 19.15 -4.22 -13.24
C ALA A 173 19.42 -3.01 -12.33
N THR A 174 20.10 -3.21 -11.20
CA THR A 174 20.52 -2.12 -10.29
C THR A 174 21.41 -1.11 -11.01
N ARG A 175 22.45 -1.57 -11.73
CA ARG A 175 23.32 -0.70 -12.54
C ARG A 175 22.55 0.04 -13.64
N SER A 176 21.55 -0.59 -14.25
CA SER A 176 20.69 0.07 -15.23
C SER A 176 19.81 1.16 -14.60
N LEU A 177 19.33 1.00 -13.36
CA LEU A 177 18.65 2.07 -12.62
C LEU A 177 19.63 3.22 -12.30
N GLU A 178 20.87 2.92 -11.92
CA GLU A 178 21.91 3.92 -11.66
C GLU A 178 22.24 4.73 -12.94
N GLY A 179 22.34 4.05 -14.09
CA GLY A 179 22.50 4.66 -15.40
C GLY A 179 21.34 5.59 -15.77
N LEU A 180 20.09 5.14 -15.56
CA LEU A 180 18.90 5.98 -15.78
C LEU A 180 18.84 7.19 -14.84
N ALA A 181 19.22 7.02 -13.58
CA ALA A 181 19.33 8.11 -12.61
C ALA A 181 20.36 9.16 -13.07
N ALA A 182 21.58 8.74 -13.45
CA ALA A 182 22.61 9.64 -13.95
C ALA A 182 22.16 10.38 -15.23
N LYS A 183 21.52 9.67 -16.17
CA LYS A 183 21.01 10.18 -17.45
C LYS A 183 19.88 11.20 -17.33
N HIS A 184 19.09 11.13 -16.25
CA HIS A 184 17.86 11.93 -16.09
C HIS A 184 17.84 12.85 -14.86
N GLY A 185 18.96 13.01 -14.15
CA GLY A 185 19.02 13.84 -12.93
C GLY A 185 18.24 13.25 -11.76
N GLY A 186 18.18 11.91 -11.70
CA GLY A 186 17.57 11.14 -10.64
C GLY A 186 18.56 10.63 -9.60
N ALA A 187 18.13 9.65 -8.81
CA ALA A 187 18.96 8.88 -7.88
C ALA A 187 18.35 7.49 -7.65
N VAL A 188 19.15 6.60 -7.08
CA VAL A 188 18.77 5.24 -6.71
C VAL A 188 19.02 5.05 -5.21
N ARG A 189 18.11 4.37 -4.50
CA ARG A 189 18.24 4.08 -3.06
C ARG A 189 17.79 2.67 -2.71
N GLY A 190 18.44 2.03 -1.74
CA GLY A 190 18.00 0.77 -1.16
C GLY A 190 17.09 0.99 0.04
N VAL A 191 15.95 0.29 0.08
CA VAL A 191 14.92 0.41 1.12
C VAL A 191 14.39 -0.99 1.45
N GLY A 192 14.71 -1.53 2.63
CA GLY A 192 14.33 -2.90 3.00
C GLY A 192 14.80 -3.95 1.97
N ARG A 193 13.86 -4.54 1.21
CA ARG A 193 14.11 -5.56 0.16
C ARG A 193 14.05 -5.03 -1.28
N SER A 194 14.03 -3.71 -1.49
CA SER A 194 13.92 -3.13 -2.83
C SER A 194 14.87 -1.97 -3.11
N VAL A 195 15.08 -1.71 -4.40
CA VAL A 195 15.88 -0.61 -4.94
C VAL A 195 14.95 0.34 -5.70
N GLU A 196 14.78 1.56 -5.19
CA GLU A 196 13.88 2.56 -5.75
C GLU A 196 14.62 3.53 -6.68
N LEU A 197 14.11 3.72 -7.90
CA LEU A 197 14.56 4.77 -8.81
C LEU A 197 13.66 6.01 -8.67
N ILE A 198 14.30 7.15 -8.42
CA ILE A 198 13.65 8.44 -8.21
C ILE A 198 14.08 9.39 -9.30
N VAL A 199 13.13 10.02 -9.98
CA VAL A 199 13.39 11.04 -11.00
C VAL A 199 12.46 12.22 -10.74
N TYR A 200 13.02 13.43 -10.67
CA TYR A 200 12.26 14.65 -10.37
C TYR A 200 11.42 14.55 -9.07
N ALA A 201 12.07 14.16 -7.96
CA ALA A 201 11.44 14.04 -6.63
C ALA A 201 10.18 13.14 -6.55
N GLN A 202 10.06 12.19 -7.48
CA GLN A 202 9.00 11.17 -7.52
C GLN A 202 9.60 9.78 -7.76
N ARG A 203 9.10 8.76 -7.05
CA ARG A 203 9.42 7.36 -7.32
C ARG A 203 8.87 6.96 -8.70
N MET A 204 9.73 6.43 -9.56
CA MET A 204 9.40 6.03 -10.94
C MET A 204 9.34 4.52 -11.09
N ALA A 205 10.26 3.80 -10.44
CA ALA A 205 10.31 2.34 -10.43
C ALA A 205 10.83 1.82 -9.09
N GLU A 206 10.53 0.56 -8.80
CA GLU A 206 11.02 -0.22 -7.66
C GLU A 206 11.44 -1.59 -8.18
N LEU A 207 12.71 -1.96 -7.99
CA LEU A 207 13.26 -3.27 -8.28
C LEU A 207 13.27 -4.09 -6.99
N ARG A 208 12.55 -5.20 -6.93
CA ARG A 208 12.42 -6.06 -5.74
C ARG A 208 13.23 -7.35 -5.86
N ALA A 209 13.75 -7.78 -4.71
CA ALA A 209 14.18 -9.14 -4.47
C ALA A 209 12.99 -9.90 -3.85
N ASP A 210 12.04 -10.30 -4.69
CA ASP A 210 10.90 -11.13 -4.29
C ASP A 210 11.28 -12.63 -4.33
N GLU A 211 10.34 -13.53 -4.07
CA GLU A 211 10.58 -14.97 -3.88
C GLU A 211 11.25 -15.65 -5.08
N GLY A 212 12.57 -15.78 -5.01
CA GLY A 212 13.40 -16.45 -6.01
C GLY A 212 13.73 -15.65 -7.27
N ALA A 213 13.18 -14.44 -7.47
CA ALA A 213 13.36 -13.69 -8.73
C ALA A 213 13.43 -12.16 -8.57
N ALA A 214 14.13 -11.50 -9.50
CA ALA A 214 14.20 -10.05 -9.62
C ALA A 214 12.95 -9.47 -10.33
N ALA A 215 12.15 -8.66 -9.63
CA ALA A 215 10.93 -8.07 -10.18
C ALA A 215 11.02 -6.54 -10.32
N LEU A 216 10.76 -6.00 -11.51
CA LEU A 216 10.72 -4.55 -11.76
C LEU A 216 9.27 -4.05 -11.77
N HIS A 217 8.91 -3.20 -10.80
CA HIS A 217 7.68 -2.43 -10.80
C HIS A 217 7.89 -1.04 -11.40
N ILE A 218 6.93 -0.55 -12.19
CA ILE A 218 6.94 0.81 -12.76
C ILE A 218 5.66 1.55 -12.36
N PHE A 219 5.79 2.75 -11.77
CA PHE A 219 4.68 3.53 -11.19
C PHE A 219 4.13 4.62 -12.13
N SER A 220 4.34 4.47 -13.44
CA SER A 220 4.03 5.50 -14.44
C SER A 220 2.71 5.21 -15.17
N GLY A 221 1.63 5.81 -14.66
CA GLY A 221 0.30 5.83 -15.30
C GLY A 221 -0.57 4.61 -14.97
N GLN A 222 -0.05 3.40 -15.13
CA GLN A 222 -0.59 2.18 -14.53
C GLN A 222 0.57 1.43 -13.85
N ARG A 223 0.33 0.79 -12.70
CA ARG A 223 1.38 -0.01 -12.04
C ARG A 223 1.63 -1.26 -12.87
N GLN A 224 2.76 -1.29 -13.58
CA GLN A 224 3.24 -2.47 -14.30
C GLN A 224 4.22 -3.23 -13.40
N SER A 225 4.28 -4.55 -13.58
CA SER A 225 5.23 -5.43 -12.90
C SER A 225 5.77 -6.43 -13.92
N THR A 226 7.09 -6.53 -14.01
CA THR A 226 7.80 -7.37 -14.97
C THR A 226 8.88 -8.15 -14.25
N ASN A 227 8.77 -9.48 -14.25
CA ASN A 227 9.86 -10.33 -13.78
C ASN A 227 11.01 -10.26 -14.80
N LEU A 228 12.22 -10.05 -14.30
CA LEU A 228 13.41 -9.86 -15.12
C LEU A 228 14.07 -11.21 -15.39
N SER A 229 14.37 -11.49 -16.65
CA SER A 229 15.25 -12.57 -17.08
C SER A 229 16.36 -11.98 -17.96
N ASN A 230 17.34 -12.81 -18.32
CA ASN A 230 18.36 -12.42 -19.30
C ASN A 230 17.78 -11.95 -20.65
N GLU A 231 16.57 -12.41 -21.03
CA GLU A 231 15.86 -11.97 -22.24
C GLU A 231 15.03 -10.70 -22.03
N THR A 232 14.31 -10.56 -20.91
CA THR A 232 13.38 -9.43 -20.70
C THR A 232 14.06 -8.16 -20.19
N LEU A 233 15.27 -8.27 -19.60
CA LEU A 233 15.97 -7.17 -18.94
C LEU A 233 16.14 -5.92 -19.82
N ALA A 234 16.56 -6.08 -21.09
CA ALA A 234 16.79 -4.93 -21.97
C ALA A 234 15.48 -4.18 -22.26
N GLY A 235 14.46 -4.88 -22.76
CA GLY A 235 13.16 -4.28 -23.11
C GLY A 235 12.45 -3.64 -21.92
N ALA A 236 12.55 -4.24 -20.72
CA ALA A 236 11.97 -3.67 -19.50
C ALA A 236 12.59 -2.31 -19.11
N PHE A 237 13.88 -2.13 -19.36
CA PHE A 237 14.59 -0.87 -19.10
C PHE A 237 14.42 0.16 -20.21
N ASP A 238 14.31 -0.26 -21.48
CA ASP A 238 13.93 0.63 -22.58
C ASP A 238 12.52 1.20 -22.41
N ASP A 239 11.55 0.37 -22.00
CA ASP A 239 10.19 0.83 -21.67
C ASP A 239 10.20 1.80 -20.48
N LEU A 240 10.99 1.52 -19.44
CA LEU A 240 11.16 2.42 -18.29
C LEU A 240 11.76 3.77 -18.73
N GLU A 241 12.79 3.79 -19.58
CA GLU A 241 13.33 5.05 -20.11
C GLU A 241 12.30 5.78 -20.98
N GLY A 242 11.57 5.05 -21.83
CA GLY A 242 10.47 5.59 -22.62
C GLY A 242 9.41 6.28 -21.77
N GLN A 243 9.08 5.70 -20.61
CA GLN A 243 8.15 6.27 -19.64
C GLN A 243 8.73 7.50 -18.91
N ILE A 244 10.01 7.47 -18.50
CA ILE A 244 10.71 8.63 -17.92
C ILE A 244 10.74 9.80 -18.93
N ARG A 245 11.20 9.56 -20.16
CA ARG A 245 11.23 10.57 -21.25
C ARG A 245 9.84 11.18 -21.52
N ARG A 246 8.76 10.38 -21.47
CA ARG A 246 7.38 10.88 -21.61
C ARG A 246 7.00 11.80 -20.44
N ARG A 247 7.32 11.43 -19.19
CA ARG A 247 6.98 12.22 -17.98
C ARG A 247 7.74 13.55 -17.91
N LEU A 248 9.04 13.56 -18.23
CA LEU A 248 9.88 14.78 -18.29
C LEU A 248 9.41 15.80 -19.35
N ASN A 249 8.63 15.35 -20.34
CA ASN A 249 8.03 16.21 -21.36
C ASN A 249 6.60 16.67 -21.05
N ASP A 250 5.97 16.25 -19.93
CA ASP A 250 4.70 16.86 -19.50
C ASP A 250 4.95 18.30 -19.02
N LYS A 251 4.29 19.25 -19.69
CA LYS A 251 4.31 20.68 -19.36
C LYS A 251 3.76 20.98 -17.97
N LYS A 252 2.97 20.07 -17.36
CA LYS A 252 2.53 20.18 -15.97
C LYS A 252 3.67 19.98 -14.98
N LEU A 253 4.56 19.01 -15.22
CA LEU A 253 5.66 18.70 -14.31
C LEU A 253 6.60 19.91 -14.18
N ARG A 254 6.95 20.55 -15.29
CA ARG A 254 7.88 21.70 -15.33
C ARG A 254 7.45 22.93 -14.52
N GLY A 255 6.18 23.03 -14.14
CA GLY A 255 5.64 24.08 -13.27
C GLY A 255 5.21 23.60 -11.88
N SER A 256 5.44 22.33 -11.55
CA SER A 256 5.05 21.70 -10.28
C SER A 256 6.06 21.93 -9.16
N GLU A 257 5.70 21.53 -7.94
CA GLU A 257 6.63 21.55 -6.80
C GLU A 257 7.72 20.49 -6.93
N GLU A 258 7.45 19.35 -7.58
CA GLU A 258 8.43 18.30 -7.78
C GLU A 258 9.57 18.72 -8.72
N ALA A 259 9.28 19.50 -9.76
CA ALA A 259 10.31 20.13 -10.58
C ALA A 259 11.03 21.27 -9.86
N LEU A 260 10.36 22.02 -8.99
CA LEU A 260 11.02 23.01 -8.14
C LEU A 260 12.05 22.34 -7.21
N ARG A 261 11.64 21.27 -6.53
CA ARG A 261 12.48 20.44 -5.65
C ARG A 261 13.71 19.92 -6.39
N ALA A 262 13.50 19.23 -7.51
CA ALA A 262 14.58 18.69 -8.34
C ALA A 262 15.57 19.77 -8.81
N ASN A 263 15.08 20.92 -9.28
CA ASN A 263 15.93 22.03 -9.74
C ASN A 263 16.65 22.77 -8.60
N THR A 264 16.22 22.59 -7.33
CA THR A 264 16.81 23.25 -6.16
C THR A 264 17.95 22.44 -5.54
N LEU A 265 18.02 21.12 -5.81
CA LEU A 265 19.01 20.20 -5.22
C LEU A 265 20.46 20.66 -5.36
N ASN A 266 20.94 20.80 -6.60
CA ASN A 266 22.36 21.12 -6.85
C ASN A 266 22.72 22.53 -6.32
N PRO A 267 21.90 23.59 -6.53
CA PRO A 267 22.09 24.88 -5.86
C PRO A 267 22.15 24.79 -4.33
N LEU A 268 21.34 23.93 -3.70
CA LEU A 268 21.34 23.77 -2.24
C LEU A 268 22.62 23.07 -1.75
N ILE A 269 23.04 22.01 -2.43
CA ILE A 269 24.31 21.30 -2.16
C ILE A 269 25.51 22.25 -2.26
N GLU A 270 25.54 23.06 -3.31
CA GLU A 270 26.61 24.02 -3.60
C GLU A 270 26.62 25.18 -2.58
N ALA A 271 25.45 25.79 -2.30
CA ALA A 271 25.32 26.91 -1.36
C ALA A 271 25.45 26.54 0.13
N SER A 272 25.56 25.24 0.45
CA SER A 272 25.84 24.73 1.81
C SER A 272 27.14 23.91 1.90
N GLY A 273 27.88 23.75 0.78
CA GLY A 273 29.20 23.10 0.76
C GLY A 273 29.19 21.61 1.11
N LEU A 274 28.10 20.89 0.80
CA LEU A 274 27.95 19.49 1.21
C LEU A 274 28.81 18.52 0.40
N ARG A 275 29.39 17.55 1.12
CA ARG A 275 30.10 16.39 0.58
C ARG A 275 29.38 15.08 0.93
N ALA A 276 29.77 13.97 0.32
CA ALA A 276 29.18 12.64 0.55
C ALA A 276 27.64 12.64 0.45
N VAL A 277 27.11 13.24 -0.62
CA VAL A 277 25.70 13.61 -0.75
C VAL A 277 24.84 12.44 -1.24
N SER A 278 23.70 12.21 -0.57
CA SER A 278 22.61 11.34 -1.03
C SER A 278 21.34 12.15 -1.29
N ARG A 279 20.61 11.82 -2.37
CA ARG A 279 19.39 12.53 -2.81
C ARG A 279 18.16 11.68 -2.49
N TRP A 280 17.13 12.32 -1.93
CA TRP A 280 15.87 11.70 -1.47
C TRP A 280 16.11 10.46 -0.59
N PRO A 281 16.62 10.64 0.65
CA PRO A 281 17.20 9.55 1.43
C PRO A 281 16.23 8.64 2.22
N THR A 282 14.95 8.98 2.44
CA THR A 282 14.17 8.35 3.53
C THR A 282 13.40 7.08 3.16
N GLY A 283 13.27 6.73 1.88
CA GLY A 283 12.58 5.50 1.46
C GLY A 283 11.04 5.56 1.42
N ALA A 284 10.46 4.50 0.83
CA ALA A 284 9.07 4.01 0.91
C ALA A 284 7.92 4.91 0.42
N SER A 285 8.03 6.23 0.53
CA SER A 285 7.03 7.18 0.03
C SER A 285 7.30 7.56 -1.43
N ASP A 286 6.24 7.67 -2.24
CA ASP A 286 6.30 8.23 -3.61
C ASP A 286 6.82 9.68 -3.63
N ARG A 287 6.69 10.40 -2.51
CA ARG A 287 7.23 11.73 -2.26
C ARG A 287 8.01 11.70 -0.96
N ASP A 288 9.34 11.75 -1.06
CA ASP A 288 10.20 11.96 0.09
C ASP A 288 9.91 13.33 0.74
N ALA A 289 10.09 13.46 2.05
CA ALA A 289 10.06 14.76 2.73
C ALA A 289 11.41 15.48 2.66
N ILE A 290 12.51 14.73 2.64
CA ILE A 290 13.87 15.24 2.51
C ILE A 290 14.27 15.18 1.04
N ASP A 291 14.86 16.25 0.53
CA ASP A 291 15.36 16.31 -0.84
C ASP A 291 16.81 15.83 -0.92
N VAL A 292 17.61 16.14 0.09
CA VAL A 292 19.04 15.81 0.12
C VAL A 292 19.51 15.59 1.55
N VAL A 293 20.51 14.73 1.73
CA VAL A 293 21.36 14.73 2.93
C VAL A 293 22.82 14.73 2.50
N GLY A 294 23.67 15.41 3.26
CA GLY A 294 25.12 15.38 3.07
C GLY A 294 25.86 15.63 4.37
N LEU A 295 27.18 15.64 4.30
CA LEU A 295 28.06 16.06 5.38
C LEU A 295 28.61 17.46 5.11
N GLY A 296 28.73 18.27 6.15
CA GLY A 296 29.52 19.49 6.12
C GLY A 296 31.03 19.20 6.11
N ILE A 297 31.82 20.27 5.98
CA ILE A 297 33.29 20.21 6.02
C ILE A 297 33.80 19.75 7.40
N ASP A 298 33.07 20.08 8.49
CA ASP A 298 33.38 19.65 9.86
C ASP A 298 32.91 18.22 10.21
N GLY A 299 32.28 17.54 9.24
CA GLY A 299 31.74 16.19 9.36
C GLY A 299 30.32 16.09 9.92
N ARG A 300 29.63 17.20 10.22
CA ARG A 300 28.24 17.16 10.67
C ARG A 300 27.26 16.80 9.55
N PRO A 301 26.19 16.04 9.83
CA PRO A 301 25.14 15.78 8.86
C PRO A 301 24.23 17.01 8.70
N ALA A 302 23.75 17.23 7.48
CA ALA A 302 22.75 18.26 7.18
C ALA A 302 21.69 17.70 6.21
N ALA A 303 20.42 18.00 6.48
CA ALA A 303 19.25 17.52 5.77
C ALA A 303 18.55 18.68 5.06
N GLY A 304 18.56 18.67 3.73
CA GLY A 304 17.99 19.71 2.89
C GLY A 304 16.61 19.37 2.35
N ALA A 305 15.74 20.38 2.31
CA ALA A 305 14.39 20.30 1.76
C ALA A 305 14.04 21.55 0.95
N GLY A 306 13.57 21.35 -0.29
CA GLY A 306 13.06 22.40 -1.15
C GLY A 306 11.53 22.44 -1.11
N ARG A 307 10.91 23.61 -1.02
CA ARG A 307 9.45 23.78 -1.05
C ARG A 307 9.02 24.95 -1.91
N LYS A 308 7.79 24.92 -2.40
CA LYS A 308 7.15 26.11 -2.97
C LYS A 308 6.76 27.06 -1.83
N ILE A 309 6.07 26.54 -0.83
CA ILE A 309 5.68 27.26 0.39
C ILE A 309 6.13 26.41 1.58
N LEU A 310 6.90 26.97 2.51
CA LEU A 310 7.24 26.31 3.78
C LEU A 310 6.26 26.77 4.87
N ASP A 311 5.11 26.12 4.94
CA ASP A 311 4.13 26.29 6.03
C ASP A 311 4.35 25.26 7.15
N LEU A 312 3.47 25.26 8.17
CA LEU A 312 3.54 24.29 9.27
C LEU A 312 3.37 22.83 8.82
N ALA A 313 2.57 22.56 7.78
CA ALA A 313 2.37 21.20 7.28
C ALA A 313 3.64 20.70 6.58
N ALA A 314 4.23 21.54 5.72
CA ALA A 314 5.49 21.26 5.05
C ALA A 314 6.62 21.05 6.08
N LEU A 315 6.73 21.94 7.09
CA LEU A 315 7.71 21.79 8.17
C LEU A 315 7.51 20.50 8.97
N GLY A 316 6.27 20.17 9.35
CA GLY A 316 5.94 18.92 10.04
C GLY A 316 6.46 17.68 9.31
N THR A 317 6.18 17.57 8.00
CA THR A 317 6.69 16.46 7.19
C THR A 317 8.23 16.40 7.12
N ILE A 318 8.90 17.56 7.12
CA ILE A 318 10.37 17.63 7.10
C ILE A 318 10.96 17.15 8.43
N LEU A 319 10.38 17.54 9.57
CA LEU A 319 10.82 17.06 10.89
C LEU A 319 10.65 15.54 11.03
N ASP A 320 9.56 14.98 10.51
CA ASP A 320 9.34 13.53 10.46
C ASP A 320 10.39 12.83 9.59
N GLY A 321 10.67 13.40 8.41
CA GLY A 321 11.73 12.94 7.51
C GLY A 321 13.12 12.95 8.14
N VAL A 322 13.44 13.97 8.94
CA VAL A 322 14.72 14.06 9.68
C VAL A 322 14.81 13.01 10.78
N GLN A 323 13.72 12.69 11.48
CA GLN A 323 13.74 11.63 12.48
C GLN A 323 13.96 10.25 11.85
N LYS A 324 13.33 9.95 10.70
CA LYS A 324 13.62 8.73 9.92
C LYS A 324 15.09 8.69 9.47
N LEU A 325 15.57 9.82 8.95
CA LEU A 325 16.93 9.97 8.42
C LEU A 325 18.02 9.66 9.46
N ARG A 326 17.81 9.99 10.75
CA ARG A 326 18.78 9.71 11.83
C ARG A 326 19.14 8.23 11.95
N LEU A 327 18.19 7.32 11.72
CA LEU A 327 18.43 5.88 11.71
C LEU A 327 19.18 5.41 10.44
N ALA A 328 18.98 6.11 9.32
CA ALA A 328 19.59 5.80 8.03
C ALA A 328 21.03 6.35 7.86
N MET A 329 21.44 7.37 8.62
CA MET A 329 22.76 8.02 8.45
C MET A 329 23.97 7.06 8.43
N PRO A 330 24.07 6.04 9.30
CA PRO A 330 25.23 5.12 9.29
C PRO A 330 25.34 4.30 8.00
N VAL A 331 24.21 4.01 7.36
CA VAL A 331 24.15 3.30 6.07
C VAL A 331 24.46 4.26 4.92
N ILE A 332 23.85 5.45 4.93
CA ILE A 332 24.02 6.48 3.88
C ILE A 332 25.47 6.98 3.80
N PHE A 333 26.14 7.14 4.95
CA PHE A 333 27.51 7.64 5.02
C PHE A 333 28.56 6.53 5.24
N ALA A 334 28.22 5.26 5.03
CA ALA A 334 29.12 4.12 5.25
C ALA A 334 30.45 4.24 4.48
N ASP A 335 30.40 4.79 3.25
CA ASP A 335 31.56 4.97 2.37
C ASP A 335 32.10 6.43 2.38
N ALA A 336 31.67 7.25 3.33
CA ALA A 336 32.07 8.66 3.41
C ALA A 336 33.44 8.84 4.09
N SER A 337 34.31 9.65 3.50
CA SER A 337 35.61 9.98 4.10
C SER A 337 35.44 10.77 5.42
N ALA A 338 36.32 10.50 6.39
CA ALA A 338 36.35 11.18 7.68
C ALA A 338 36.61 12.71 7.53
N PRO A 339 36.14 13.56 8.46
CA PRO A 339 35.37 13.23 9.67
C PRO A 339 33.89 12.97 9.35
N VAL A 340 33.29 11.95 9.97
CA VAL A 340 31.83 11.68 9.92
C VAL A 340 31.29 11.74 11.34
N ARG A 341 30.16 12.42 11.53
CA ARG A 341 29.48 12.51 12.84
C ARG A 341 28.04 12.06 12.73
N PHE A 342 27.53 11.46 13.80
CA PHE A 342 26.13 11.03 13.92
C PHE A 342 25.36 11.91 14.93
N GLU A 343 25.56 13.22 14.82
CA GLU A 343 24.77 14.27 15.51
C GLU A 343 23.38 14.42 14.84
N THR A 344 22.42 15.11 15.47
CA THR A 344 21.14 15.43 14.80
C THR A 344 21.39 16.37 13.61
N PRO A 345 20.85 16.10 12.39
CA PRO A 345 21.13 16.93 11.21
C PRO A 345 20.70 18.40 11.35
N GLU A 346 21.51 19.31 10.78
CA GLU A 346 21.09 20.69 10.51
C GLU A 346 20.01 20.72 9.42
N LEU A 347 19.03 21.62 9.49
CA LEU A 347 18.01 21.80 8.44
C LEU A 347 18.46 22.82 7.39
N LEU A 348 18.52 22.42 6.13
CA LEU A 348 18.81 23.33 5.01
C LEU A 348 17.52 23.58 4.22
N LEU A 349 16.82 24.67 4.54
CA LEU A 349 15.44 24.89 4.14
C LEU A 349 15.36 25.93 3.02
N ALA A 350 15.08 25.46 1.80
CA ALA A 350 14.92 26.31 0.64
C ALA A 350 13.44 26.49 0.28
N ALA A 351 12.94 27.73 0.21
CA ALA A 351 11.55 28.00 -0.14
C ALA A 351 11.39 29.24 -1.03
N LYS A 352 10.33 29.31 -1.85
CA LYS A 352 9.94 30.56 -2.52
C LYS A 352 9.18 31.51 -1.59
N GLU A 353 8.43 30.94 -0.65
CA GLU A 353 7.56 31.62 0.29
C GLU A 353 7.73 30.90 1.65
N PHE A 354 8.12 31.60 2.72
CA PHE A 354 8.27 31.04 4.07
C PHE A 354 7.07 31.47 4.93
N GLY A 355 6.37 30.54 5.58
CA GLY A 355 5.25 30.85 6.46
C GLY A 355 5.69 31.34 7.84
N ALA A 356 5.04 32.37 8.37
CA ALA A 356 5.39 32.98 9.66
C ALA A 356 5.44 31.96 10.81
N ALA A 357 4.40 31.13 10.96
CA ALA A 357 4.35 30.07 11.97
C ALA A 357 5.48 29.02 11.81
N ALA A 358 5.92 28.71 10.60
CA ALA A 358 7.04 27.79 10.39
C ALA A 358 8.38 28.37 10.88
N LEU A 359 8.61 29.67 10.63
CA LEU A 359 9.79 30.38 11.16
C LEU A 359 9.74 30.53 12.69
N GLN A 360 8.56 30.74 13.26
CA GLN A 360 8.34 30.76 14.71
C GLN A 360 8.61 29.39 15.38
N VAL A 361 8.19 28.29 14.76
CA VAL A 361 8.56 26.94 15.23
C VAL A 361 10.07 26.74 15.16
N LEU A 362 10.72 27.09 14.04
CA LEU A 362 12.16 26.87 13.85
C LEU A 362 13.02 27.55 14.92
N SER A 363 12.62 28.74 15.40
CA SER A 363 13.32 29.40 16.52
C SER A 363 13.14 28.71 17.87
N ALA A 364 12.09 27.89 18.03
CA ALA A 364 11.82 27.08 19.23
C ALA A 364 12.41 25.65 19.19
N LEU A 365 13.01 25.22 18.07
CA LEU A 365 13.65 23.90 17.95
C LEU A 365 15.12 23.92 18.37
N ALA A 366 15.56 22.85 19.04
CA ALA A 366 16.93 22.58 19.49
C ALA A 366 17.85 22.10 18.35
N MET A 367 17.64 22.65 17.14
CA MET A 367 18.33 22.26 15.91
C MET A 367 18.85 23.51 15.19
N GLY A 368 20.05 23.40 14.64
CA GLY A 368 20.55 24.37 13.67
C GLY A 368 19.70 24.33 12.41
N HIS A 369 19.52 25.50 11.78
CA HIS A 369 18.83 25.62 10.51
C HIS A 369 19.36 26.82 9.71
N SER A 370 19.51 26.61 8.40
CA SER A 370 19.91 27.62 7.42
C SER A 370 18.79 27.79 6.39
N LEU A 371 18.40 29.05 6.11
CA LEU A 371 17.25 29.39 5.26
C LEU A 371 17.71 29.98 3.93
N TYR A 372 17.11 29.54 2.84
CA TYR A 372 17.44 29.99 1.48
C TYR A 372 16.19 30.39 0.68
N GLU A 373 16.14 31.61 0.14
CA GLU A 373 15.07 32.03 -0.77
C GLU A 373 15.32 31.49 -2.19
N ILE A 374 14.35 30.76 -2.74
CA ILE A 374 14.41 30.22 -4.10
C ILE A 374 14.00 31.27 -5.12
N ARG A 375 14.99 31.89 -5.78
CA ARG A 375 14.73 32.83 -6.87
C ARG A 375 14.80 32.13 -8.23
N ALA A 376 13.82 32.42 -9.08
CA ALA A 376 13.76 31.90 -10.44
C ALA A 376 14.34 32.93 -11.42
N GLY A 377 15.48 32.59 -12.03
CA GLY A 377 16.08 33.39 -13.10
C GLY A 377 15.21 33.44 -14.36
N ARG A 378 15.50 34.39 -15.26
CA ARG A 378 14.80 34.51 -16.55
C ARG A 378 14.89 33.24 -17.39
N ASP A 379 16.00 32.52 -17.24
CA ASP A 379 16.34 31.32 -18.03
C ASP A 379 15.92 30.02 -17.32
N GLN A 380 14.96 30.12 -16.38
CA GLN A 380 14.46 29.03 -15.51
C GLN A 380 15.47 28.37 -14.56
N LYS A 381 16.78 28.72 -14.64
CA LYS A 381 17.75 28.39 -13.59
C LYS A 381 17.28 28.92 -12.23
N VAL A 382 17.38 28.06 -11.22
CA VAL A 382 17.17 28.40 -9.82
C VAL A 382 18.46 28.96 -9.25
N SER A 383 18.36 30.08 -8.53
CA SER A 383 19.40 30.57 -7.63
C SER A 383 18.88 30.59 -6.20
N LEU A 384 19.78 30.36 -5.24
CA LEU A 384 19.50 30.48 -3.82
C LEU A 384 20.20 31.70 -3.25
N GLU A 385 19.50 32.44 -2.40
CA GLU A 385 20.09 33.49 -1.57
C GLU A 385 19.83 33.13 -0.11
N ALA A 386 20.88 33.08 0.72
CA ALA A 386 20.73 32.83 2.15
C ALA A 386 20.06 34.04 2.81
N VAL A 387 19.03 33.79 3.63
CA VAL A 387 18.19 34.85 4.24
C VAL A 387 18.10 34.71 5.75
N GLY A 388 18.10 35.84 6.46
CA GLY A 388 17.81 35.84 7.89
C GLY A 388 16.33 35.52 8.16
N ALA A 389 16.01 34.95 9.32
CA ALA A 389 14.61 34.64 9.68
C ALA A 389 13.72 35.90 9.67
N GLU A 390 14.22 37.06 10.12
CA GLU A 390 13.52 38.35 10.00
C GLU A 390 13.31 38.77 8.53
N GLU A 391 14.28 38.53 7.66
CA GLU A 391 14.23 38.93 6.26
C GLU A 391 13.20 38.10 5.48
N ALA A 392 13.12 36.79 5.77
CA ALA A 392 12.08 35.90 5.28
C ALA A 392 10.66 36.30 5.78
N VAL A 393 10.54 36.95 6.95
CA VAL A 393 9.26 37.54 7.40
C VAL A 393 8.96 38.86 6.68
N ARG A 394 9.98 39.67 6.36
CA ARG A 394 9.82 40.96 5.64
C ARG A 394 9.41 40.75 4.18
N SER A 395 9.99 39.77 3.48
CA SER A 395 9.66 39.50 2.06
C SER A 395 8.19 39.11 1.84
N MET A 396 7.55 38.46 2.82
CA MET A 396 6.09 38.25 2.82
C MET A 396 5.30 39.57 2.86
N ARG A 397 5.69 40.52 3.72
CA ARG A 397 4.94 41.76 3.98
C ARG A 397 4.99 42.73 2.80
N ASP A 398 6.17 42.89 2.20
CA ASP A 398 6.36 43.77 1.04
C ASP A 398 5.87 43.10 -0.27
N GLY A 399 5.88 41.77 -0.30
CA GLY A 399 5.53 40.93 -1.45
C GLY A 399 6.55 41.04 -2.59
N PRO A 400 6.36 40.27 -3.69
CA PRO A 400 7.23 40.41 -4.85
C PRO A 400 7.10 41.83 -5.41
N PRO A 401 8.19 42.63 -5.45
CA PRO A 401 8.11 44.05 -5.75
C PRO A 401 7.46 44.24 -7.11
N ARG A 402 6.29 44.88 -7.11
CA ARG A 402 5.44 45.04 -8.29
C ARG A 402 6.17 45.87 -9.35
N ARG A 403 6.99 45.20 -10.17
CA ARG A 403 7.65 45.77 -11.34
C ARG A 403 6.58 46.44 -12.18
N ARG A 404 6.52 47.78 -12.09
CA ARG A 404 5.68 48.62 -12.95
C ARG A 404 5.91 48.15 -14.37
N ARG A 405 4.85 47.70 -15.05
CA ARG A 405 4.87 47.43 -16.49
C ARG A 405 5.05 48.75 -17.22
N GLN A 406 6.27 49.25 -17.22
CA GLN A 406 6.70 50.41 -17.99
C GLN A 406 6.57 50.00 -19.45
N GLY A 407 5.61 50.58 -20.16
CA GLY A 407 5.29 50.23 -21.53
C GLY A 407 6.41 50.66 -22.47
N GLY A 408 7.43 49.82 -22.63
CA GLY A 408 8.59 50.04 -23.50
C GLY A 408 8.20 50.08 -24.98
N ARG A 409 7.69 51.22 -25.43
CA ARG A 409 7.34 51.48 -26.83
C ARG A 409 8.61 51.91 -27.58
N SER A 410 9.20 50.97 -28.32
CA SER A 410 10.09 51.16 -29.48
C SER A 410 10.99 52.41 -29.54
N SER A 411 12.31 52.22 -29.44
CA SER A 411 13.30 53.03 -30.16
C SER A 411 14.51 52.18 -30.57
N ARG A 412 15.33 52.68 -31.51
CA ARG A 412 16.55 52.06 -32.08
C ARG A 412 17.81 52.88 -31.75
N GLY A 413 18.98 52.23 -31.73
CA GLY A 413 20.27 52.80 -32.18
C GLY A 413 21.33 53.13 -31.11
N GLY A 414 22.62 52.88 -31.44
CA GLY A 414 23.83 53.16 -30.64
C GLY A 414 24.20 52.03 -29.65
N GLU A 415 25.45 51.53 -29.48
CA GLU A 415 26.83 52.03 -29.73
C GLU A 415 27.12 53.36 -28.98
N GLU A 416 28.11 53.55 -28.09
CA GLU A 416 29.18 52.74 -27.43
C GLU A 416 29.13 53.00 -25.89
N GLY A 417 29.94 52.42 -24.96
CA GLY A 417 30.97 51.36 -24.99
C GLY A 417 32.09 51.60 -23.93
N LYS A 418 32.77 50.53 -23.47
CA LYS A 418 33.88 50.47 -22.44
C LYS A 418 33.54 50.86 -20.99
N GLY A 419 34.27 50.25 -20.03
CA GLY A 419 34.37 50.69 -18.62
C GLY A 419 34.17 49.58 -17.58
N ALA A 420 35.18 49.34 -16.73
CA ALA A 420 35.17 48.36 -15.63
C ALA A 420 35.33 49.09 -14.25
N PRO A 421 35.17 48.40 -13.10
CA PRO A 421 34.87 49.01 -11.78
C PRO A 421 36.15 49.16 -10.90
N PRO A 422 36.12 49.30 -9.55
CA PRO A 422 35.03 49.53 -8.58
C PRO A 422 35.31 50.70 -7.58
N GLU A 423 34.40 50.96 -6.62
CA GLU A 423 34.75 51.03 -5.17
C GLU A 423 33.57 51.26 -4.20
N ALA A 424 33.79 50.78 -2.96
CA ALA A 424 33.38 51.28 -1.62
C ALA A 424 31.94 51.78 -1.26
N ALA A 425 31.50 51.32 -0.08
CA ALA A 425 30.52 51.96 0.83
C ALA A 425 31.28 52.93 1.81
N PRO A 426 30.71 53.57 2.87
CA PRO A 426 29.40 53.38 3.53
C PRO A 426 28.68 54.71 3.93
N SER A 427 27.67 54.62 4.83
CA SER A 427 27.16 55.65 5.80
C SER A 427 26.86 57.08 5.30
N ASP A 428 25.73 57.72 5.64
CA ASP A 428 25.21 57.84 7.01
C ASP A 428 23.71 58.29 7.09
N SER A 429 23.17 58.42 8.30
CA SER A 429 21.87 59.06 8.62
C SER A 429 22.09 60.55 9.04
N PRO A 430 21.14 61.36 9.62
CA PRO A 430 19.70 61.19 9.92
C PRO A 430 18.80 62.44 9.60
N VAL A 431 17.56 62.48 10.12
CA VAL A 431 16.62 63.65 10.28
C VAL A 431 16.16 64.41 8.99
N SER A 432 15.06 65.20 8.95
CA SER A 432 14.03 65.53 9.96
C SER A 432 12.61 65.75 9.35
N GLU A 433 11.62 65.75 10.24
CA GLU A 433 10.39 66.57 10.30
C GLU A 433 9.50 66.90 9.07
N THR A 434 8.20 66.57 9.26
CA THR A 434 6.99 67.35 8.96
C THR A 434 6.92 68.30 7.75
N GLN A 435 5.85 68.16 6.95
CA GLN A 435 4.68 69.06 7.07
C GLN A 435 3.42 68.46 6.39
N ALA A 436 2.26 69.10 6.62
CA ALA A 436 0.94 68.64 6.21
C ALA A 436 0.30 69.53 5.13
N GLU A 437 -0.94 69.19 4.71
CA GLU A 437 -1.86 70.02 3.91
C GLU A 437 -1.41 70.34 2.46
N ARG A 438 -2.18 70.06 1.38
CA ARG A 438 -3.60 70.42 1.14
C ARG A 438 -4.21 69.72 -0.09
N GLY A 439 -5.53 69.48 -0.02
CA GLY A 439 -6.44 69.43 -1.18
C GLY A 439 -6.43 68.15 -2.05
N GLY A 440 -7.52 67.79 -2.74
CA GLY A 440 -8.87 68.38 -2.72
C GLY A 440 -9.80 67.86 -3.84
N SER A 441 -11.09 68.19 -3.73
CA SER A 441 -12.13 68.07 -4.78
C SER A 441 -12.64 66.68 -5.25
N ARG A 442 -13.64 66.18 -4.51
CA ARG A 442 -15.03 65.97 -4.97
C ARG A 442 -15.27 65.39 -6.39
N ARG A 443 -15.93 64.21 -6.45
CA ARG A 443 -17.20 63.91 -7.20
C ARG A 443 -17.58 62.43 -6.99
N ARG A 444 -18.82 61.93 -7.13
CA ARG A 444 -20.21 62.37 -6.86
C ARG A 444 -21.13 61.23 -7.40
N GLY A 445 -22.13 60.75 -6.65
CA GLY A 445 -23.07 59.71 -7.09
C GLY A 445 -23.08 58.49 -6.16
N ARG A 446 -24.10 58.18 -5.34
CA ARG A 446 -25.51 58.62 -5.21
C ARG A 446 -26.58 57.86 -6.02
N ARG A 447 -26.75 56.57 -5.72
CA ARG A 447 -28.01 55.78 -5.59
C ARG A 447 -27.64 54.58 -4.69
N GLY A 448 -28.40 54.09 -3.70
CA GLY A 448 -29.80 54.33 -3.33
C GLY A 448 -30.64 53.12 -3.73
N GLY A 449 -31.35 52.43 -2.83
CA GLY A 449 -31.51 52.57 -1.36
C GLY A 449 -32.52 51.52 -0.85
N ARG A 450 -33.09 51.66 0.37
CA ARG A 450 -34.23 50.91 0.98
C ARG A 450 -34.22 49.36 0.82
N GLY A 451 -34.19 48.53 1.87
CA GLY A 451 -34.54 48.73 3.29
C GLY A 451 -35.83 47.99 3.66
N GLY A 452 -35.98 47.56 4.91
CA GLY A 452 -37.19 46.89 5.41
C GLY A 452 -36.95 45.99 6.61
N GLU A 453 -37.45 46.39 7.77
CA GLU A 453 -37.63 45.51 8.93
C GLU A 453 -38.96 44.76 8.78
N ARG A 454 -39.04 43.51 9.26
CA ARG A 454 -39.98 43.12 10.34
C ARG A 454 -39.80 41.67 10.80
N SER A 455 -40.13 41.45 12.06
CA SER A 455 -40.08 40.18 12.80
C SER A 455 -41.31 39.30 12.55
N GLN A 456 -41.15 38.00 12.80
CA GLN A 456 -42.21 37.18 13.41
C GLN A 456 -41.63 35.94 14.11
N GLU A 457 -42.19 35.61 15.27
CA GLU A 457 -41.95 34.35 15.99
C GLU A 457 -42.91 33.26 15.48
N GLY A 458 -42.59 31.99 15.74
CA GLY A 458 -43.51 30.88 15.45
C GLY A 458 -42.88 29.49 15.62
N GLU A 459 -43.21 28.80 16.72
CA GLU A 459 -42.84 27.40 16.93
C GLU A 459 -43.65 26.44 16.04
N ALA A 460 -43.00 25.40 15.50
CA ALA A 460 -43.67 24.14 15.15
C ALA A 460 -42.67 22.97 15.10
N LYS A 461 -43.06 21.80 15.64
CA LYS A 461 -42.25 20.58 15.65
C LYS A 461 -42.34 19.83 14.31
N ALA A 462 -41.21 19.31 13.84
CA ALA A 462 -41.16 18.15 12.96
C ALA A 462 -39.97 17.26 13.34
N LYS A 463 -40.21 15.97 13.60
CA LYS A 463 -39.14 14.98 13.75
C LYS A 463 -38.72 14.47 12.37
N GLN A 464 -37.43 14.46 12.09
CA GLN A 464 -36.81 13.55 11.13
C GLN A 464 -35.65 12.81 11.83
N PRO A 465 -35.35 11.56 11.46
CA PRO A 465 -34.23 10.81 12.04
C PRO A 465 -32.90 11.38 11.53
N PRO A 466 -31.80 11.23 12.30
CA PRO A 466 -30.47 11.59 11.81
C PRO A 466 -30.09 10.72 10.61
N GLU A 467 -29.68 11.36 9.51
CA GLU A 467 -29.06 10.70 8.38
C GLU A 467 -27.72 10.09 8.81
N ARG A 468 -27.43 8.85 8.39
CA ARG A 468 -26.15 8.20 8.66
C ARG A 468 -25.13 8.64 7.61
N PRO A 469 -24.00 9.27 7.96
CA PRO A 469 -22.88 9.40 7.05
C PRO A 469 -22.36 8.00 6.70
N GLY A 470 -22.31 7.65 5.42
CA GLY A 470 -21.71 6.41 4.97
C GLY A 470 -20.19 6.51 4.97
N PHE A 471 -19.50 5.52 5.55
CA PHE A 471 -18.05 5.38 5.39
C PHE A 471 -17.75 4.75 4.03
N GLU A 472 -16.78 5.30 3.30
CA GLU A 472 -16.41 4.89 1.94
C GLU A 472 -14.95 4.37 1.94
N GLU A 473 -14.76 3.12 2.33
CA GLU A 473 -13.53 2.37 2.05
C GLU A 473 -13.79 1.19 1.13
N VAL A 474 -12.92 1.05 0.14
CA VAL A 474 -13.15 0.22 -1.05
C VAL A 474 -12.80 -1.23 -0.75
N SER A 475 -13.81 -2.11 -0.76
CA SER A 475 -13.57 -3.54 -0.84
C SER A 475 -12.89 -3.85 -2.17
N LEU A 476 -11.81 -4.64 -2.15
CA LEU A 476 -11.07 -5.10 -3.34
C LEU A 476 -11.87 -6.06 -4.26
N PHE A 477 -13.20 -6.11 -4.08
CA PHE A 477 -14.17 -6.90 -4.83
C PHE A 477 -15.35 -6.05 -5.40
N ASP A 478 -15.41 -4.74 -5.14
CA ASP A 478 -16.49 -3.86 -5.63
C ASP A 478 -16.19 -3.25 -7.03
N LEU A 479 -15.20 -3.79 -7.76
CA LEU A 479 -14.63 -3.19 -8.98
C LEU A 479 -14.97 -3.92 -10.31
N ASP A 480 -15.67 -5.06 -10.29
CA ASP A 480 -15.83 -5.93 -11.48
C ASP A 480 -17.29 -6.07 -12.00
N ASP A 481 -18.30 -5.59 -11.25
CA ASP A 481 -19.72 -5.73 -11.62
C ASP A 481 -20.18 -4.67 -12.65
N SER A 482 -19.81 -4.83 -13.94
CA SER A 482 -20.30 -3.91 -15.00
C SER A 482 -20.61 -4.54 -16.37
N GLU A 483 -21.31 -5.68 -16.45
CA GLU A 483 -21.98 -6.12 -17.68
C GLU A 483 -23.48 -6.46 -17.52
N GLY A 484 -24.27 -6.11 -18.54
CA GLY A 484 -25.50 -6.85 -18.91
C GLY A 484 -26.77 -6.72 -18.05
N LYS A 485 -27.50 -5.59 -18.13
CA LYS A 485 -28.97 -5.58 -17.95
C LYS A 485 -29.68 -4.74 -19.02
N GLU A 486 -30.67 -5.34 -19.67
CA GLU A 486 -31.41 -4.80 -20.81
C GLU A 486 -32.56 -3.85 -20.39
N GLU A 487 -33.02 -3.01 -21.33
CA GLU A 487 -34.09 -2.03 -21.12
C GLU A 487 -35.50 -2.64 -21.23
N SER A 488 -36.48 -2.14 -20.44
CA SER A 488 -37.87 -1.81 -20.88
C SER A 488 -38.80 -1.46 -19.70
N PRO A 489 -39.94 -0.74 -19.92
CA PRO A 489 -40.05 0.47 -20.73
C PRO A 489 -40.96 1.57 -20.08
N GLY A 490 -40.58 2.84 -20.18
CA GLY A 490 -41.42 3.98 -19.78
C GLY A 490 -42.45 4.41 -20.85
N PRO A 491 -43.70 4.79 -20.49
CA PRO A 491 -44.77 5.02 -21.48
C PRO A 491 -44.73 6.40 -22.17
N ARG A 492 -45.13 6.38 -23.45
CA ARG A 492 -45.18 7.51 -24.42
C ARG A 492 -46.08 8.68 -23.98
N ARG A 493 -45.71 9.93 -24.32
CA ARG A 493 -46.69 10.96 -24.73
C ARG A 493 -46.15 12.02 -25.71
N ARG A 494 -47.03 12.35 -26.66
CA ARG A 494 -47.09 13.40 -27.71
C ARG A 494 -46.28 14.69 -27.42
N GLY A 495 -45.71 15.41 -28.39
CA GLY A 495 -45.73 15.27 -29.87
C GLY A 495 -45.65 16.64 -30.59
N ARG A 496 -46.04 16.69 -31.88
CA ARG A 496 -46.07 17.85 -32.82
C ARG A 496 -44.69 18.27 -33.40
N GLN A 497 -44.50 18.20 -34.74
CA GLN A 497 -44.73 19.23 -35.80
C GLN A 497 -43.60 20.30 -35.86
N ARG A 498 -43.15 20.80 -37.03
CA ARG A 498 -43.56 20.63 -38.44
C ARG A 498 -42.47 21.19 -39.39
N GLN A 499 -42.29 20.58 -40.58
CA GLN A 499 -41.86 21.23 -41.84
C GLN A 499 -40.46 21.89 -41.86
N ARG A 500 -39.78 22.19 -42.99
CA ARG A 500 -39.86 21.86 -44.45
C ARG A 500 -38.38 21.69 -44.88
N GLY A 501 -38.01 20.82 -45.83
CA GLY A 501 -38.12 21.06 -47.28
C GLY A 501 -37.00 21.98 -47.82
N ARG A 502 -36.47 21.82 -49.04
CA ARG A 502 -36.88 20.96 -50.17
C ARG A 502 -35.88 21.09 -51.35
N ARG A 503 -35.90 20.11 -52.28
CA ARG A 503 -35.38 20.14 -53.70
C ARG A 503 -33.87 19.97 -53.91
N ARG A 504 -33.36 19.41 -55.04
CA ARG A 504 -33.89 18.54 -56.15
C ARG A 504 -32.62 17.96 -56.87
N SER A 505 -32.51 16.74 -57.38
CA SER A 505 -33.36 15.83 -58.20
C SER A 505 -33.06 15.90 -59.70
N GLU A 506 -32.54 14.81 -60.26
CA GLU A 506 -32.85 14.25 -61.59
C GLU A 506 -32.26 12.82 -61.69
N GLY A 507 -32.83 11.85 -62.41
CA GLY A 507 -34.13 11.81 -63.10
C GLY A 507 -34.31 10.53 -63.93
N ARG A 508 -35.58 10.13 -64.21
CA ARG A 508 -36.03 8.94 -64.99
C ARG A 508 -35.93 7.58 -64.24
N ARG A 509 -36.94 6.68 -64.13
CA ARG A 509 -38.25 6.40 -64.79
C ARG A 509 -38.18 5.83 -66.22
N ASP A 510 -38.98 4.83 -66.64
CA ASP A 510 -40.09 4.07 -65.99
C ASP A 510 -39.98 2.56 -66.35
N GLY A 511 -40.66 1.67 -65.60
CA GLY A 511 -40.73 0.22 -65.95
C GLY A 511 -41.12 -0.73 -64.80
N LYS A 512 -42.42 -1.02 -64.67
CA LYS A 512 -43.03 -2.10 -63.85
C LYS A 512 -43.83 -3.03 -64.80
N PRO A 513 -44.31 -4.25 -64.43
CA PRO A 513 -44.60 -4.72 -63.06
C PRO A 513 -44.24 -6.18 -62.67
N ASP A 514 -44.03 -6.37 -61.36
CA ASP A 514 -44.55 -7.44 -60.47
C ASP A 514 -44.21 -8.95 -60.61
N SER A 515 -44.47 -9.64 -59.49
CA SER A 515 -44.46 -11.09 -59.18
C SER A 515 -43.13 -11.78 -58.77
N GLN A 516 -43.05 -12.02 -57.45
CA GLN A 516 -42.68 -13.26 -56.77
C GLN A 516 -41.56 -14.16 -57.33
N ASN A 517 -40.38 -14.11 -56.70
CA ASN A 517 -39.64 -15.27 -56.15
C ASN A 517 -38.50 -14.77 -55.24
N GLY A 518 -37.84 -15.59 -54.41
CA GLY A 518 -38.14 -17.01 -54.15
C GLY A 518 -36.91 -17.92 -53.91
N SER A 519 -35.91 -17.47 -53.13
CA SER A 519 -34.75 -18.26 -52.63
C SER A 519 -33.72 -18.83 -53.66
N GLY A 520 -32.50 -19.12 -53.18
CA GLY A 520 -31.31 -19.51 -53.96
C GLY A 520 -30.38 -18.31 -54.19
N ASP A 521 -29.15 -18.16 -53.65
CA ASP A 521 -28.02 -19.04 -53.24
C ASP A 521 -26.86 -19.08 -54.27
N GLY A 522 -25.62 -19.11 -53.76
CA GLY A 522 -24.37 -19.41 -54.50
C GLY A 522 -23.63 -18.28 -55.24
N GLY A 523 -22.29 -18.21 -55.06
CA GLY A 523 -21.36 -17.96 -56.19
C GLY A 523 -20.47 -16.70 -56.24
N GLN A 524 -19.31 -16.73 -55.55
CA GLN A 524 -17.93 -16.40 -56.01
C GLN A 524 -17.58 -15.35 -57.11
N ALA A 525 -16.46 -14.62 -56.86
CA ALA A 525 -15.36 -14.23 -57.80
C ALA A 525 -15.65 -13.16 -58.92
N GLU A 526 -14.68 -12.42 -59.51
CA GLU A 526 -13.21 -12.23 -59.31
C GLU A 526 -12.66 -10.89 -59.88
N GLU A 527 -11.39 -10.56 -59.59
CA GLU A 527 -10.35 -9.70 -60.26
C GLU A 527 -10.60 -8.30 -60.92
N GLY A 528 -9.51 -7.48 -61.00
CA GLY A 528 -9.35 -6.35 -61.94
C GLY A 528 -8.43 -5.16 -61.53
N ARG A 529 -7.27 -4.95 -62.22
CA ARG A 529 -6.33 -3.77 -62.09
C ARG A 529 -6.20 -2.99 -63.43
N PRO A 530 -5.91 -1.66 -63.43
CA PRO A 530 -4.57 -1.04 -63.73
C PRO A 530 -4.25 0.23 -62.85
N SER A 531 -3.10 0.95 -62.80
CA SER A 531 -1.83 1.14 -63.58
C SER A 531 -1.82 2.28 -64.64
N ALA A 532 -0.83 3.22 -64.82
CA ALA A 532 0.31 3.76 -64.02
C ALA A 532 0.99 5.00 -64.73
N LYS A 533 2.10 5.58 -64.16
CA LYS A 533 3.12 6.54 -64.74
C LYS A 533 2.77 8.06 -64.87
N PRO A 534 3.74 9.03 -65.02
CA PRO A 534 5.24 9.03 -64.89
C PRO A 534 5.91 10.23 -64.10
N LEU A 535 7.26 10.26 -64.04
CA LEU A 535 8.25 11.28 -63.51
C LEU A 535 8.77 12.26 -64.61
N PRO A 536 9.65 13.33 -64.44
CA PRO A 536 10.99 13.43 -63.74
C PRO A 536 11.41 14.86 -63.17
N PRO A 537 12.69 15.37 -63.12
CA PRO A 537 13.83 15.06 -62.21
C PRO A 537 14.68 16.25 -61.60
N SER A 538 15.69 15.91 -60.75
CA SER A 538 17.07 16.50 -60.53
C SER A 538 17.33 17.90 -59.88
N GLY A 539 18.42 18.02 -59.08
CA GLY A 539 19.06 19.31 -58.68
C GLY A 539 19.97 19.34 -57.41
N ASP A 540 21.29 19.17 -57.62
CA ASP A 540 22.49 19.11 -56.73
C ASP A 540 22.66 19.97 -55.44
N LEU A 541 23.64 19.57 -54.60
CA LEU A 541 24.27 20.30 -53.47
C LEU A 541 25.81 20.20 -53.53
N ALA A 542 26.55 21.05 -52.77
CA ALA A 542 28.02 21.16 -52.80
C ALA A 542 28.69 20.96 -51.42
N GLU A 543 30.02 20.76 -51.44
CA GLU A 543 30.90 20.32 -50.34
C GLU A 543 31.55 21.49 -49.56
N ASP A 544 32.11 21.23 -48.36
CA ASP A 544 33.53 21.50 -48.04
C ASP A 544 33.98 21.08 -46.60
N GLN A 545 35.02 20.23 -46.55
CA GLN A 545 36.23 20.17 -45.67
C GLN A 545 36.16 20.72 -44.21
N GLU A 546 36.48 19.96 -43.14
CA GLU A 546 37.73 19.24 -42.72
C GLU A 546 38.79 20.09 -41.99
N ILE A 547 39.36 19.53 -40.89
CA ILE A 547 40.73 19.74 -40.35
C ILE A 547 41.04 18.67 -39.28
N PHE A 548 42.33 18.31 -39.14
CA PHE A 548 42.87 17.12 -38.45
C PHE A 548 43.14 17.28 -36.94
N ALA A 549 43.31 16.14 -36.25
CA ALA A 549 44.22 15.98 -35.10
C ALA A 549 44.66 14.50 -34.91
N ASP A 550 45.80 14.10 -35.48
CA ASP A 550 46.50 12.85 -35.15
C ASP A 550 47.42 13.06 -33.92
N ASP A 551 47.24 12.29 -32.82
CA ASP A 551 48.28 12.08 -31.78
C ASP A 551 47.91 10.95 -30.77
N LEU A 552 47.85 9.67 -31.20
CA LEU A 552 47.60 8.55 -30.26
C LEU A 552 48.07 7.14 -30.67
N THR A 553 48.96 7.02 -31.66
CA THR A 553 49.37 5.71 -32.22
C THR A 553 50.64 5.09 -31.60
N ASP A 554 51.45 5.86 -30.88
CA ASP A 554 52.80 5.47 -30.42
C ASP A 554 52.85 4.78 -29.03
N VAL A 555 51.73 4.25 -28.51
CA VAL A 555 51.63 3.76 -27.10
C VAL A 555 51.21 2.28 -27.00
N LEU A 556 51.11 1.54 -28.11
CA LEU A 556 50.62 0.14 -28.13
C LEU A 556 51.59 -0.89 -28.76
N SER A 557 52.88 -0.57 -28.82
CA SER A 557 53.90 -1.33 -29.59
C SER A 557 54.85 -2.22 -28.75
N GLU A 558 54.56 -2.49 -27.47
CA GLU A 558 55.40 -3.35 -26.61
C GLU A 558 54.61 -4.42 -25.80
N ILE A 559 54.22 -5.52 -26.45
CA ILE A 559 54.00 -6.83 -25.79
C ILE A 559 54.65 -7.92 -26.68
N PRO A 560 55.51 -8.83 -26.16
CA PRO A 560 56.23 -9.80 -27.00
C PRO A 560 55.39 -11.00 -27.47
N ASP A 561 55.69 -11.50 -28.66
CA ASP A 561 55.23 -12.80 -29.18
C ASP A 561 55.95 -13.97 -28.49
N ASP A 562 55.20 -14.94 -27.93
CA ASP A 562 55.55 -16.37 -28.06
C ASP A 562 54.41 -17.35 -27.66
N LEU A 563 54.10 -18.29 -28.57
CA LEU A 563 53.43 -19.59 -28.39
C LEU A 563 51.94 -19.67 -27.91
N PRO A 564 51.20 -20.73 -28.28
CA PRO A 564 51.27 -21.56 -29.51
C PRO A 564 49.92 -21.69 -30.24
N ALA A 565 49.95 -22.03 -31.53
CA ALA A 565 48.76 -22.09 -32.39
C ALA A 565 47.86 -23.32 -32.18
N LEU A 566 46.54 -23.11 -32.27
CA LEU A 566 45.52 -24.14 -32.46
C LEU A 566 44.74 -23.89 -33.78
N GLN A 567 44.18 -24.95 -34.36
CA GLN A 567 43.78 -24.98 -35.78
C GLN A 567 42.39 -24.36 -36.04
N PRO A 568 42.21 -23.57 -37.12
CA PRO A 568 40.91 -23.02 -37.52
C PRO A 568 40.16 -23.95 -38.50
N SER A 569 38.85 -24.10 -38.33
CA SER A 569 37.90 -24.62 -39.33
C SER A 569 36.44 -24.50 -38.82
N PRO A 570 35.44 -24.22 -39.69
CA PRO A 570 35.48 -23.39 -40.90
C PRO A 570 34.37 -22.31 -40.89
N SER A 571 34.43 -21.39 -41.85
CA SER A 571 33.52 -20.23 -42.00
C SER A 571 32.27 -20.51 -42.84
N LEU A 572 31.17 -19.83 -42.50
CA LEU A 572 30.09 -19.38 -43.40
C LEU A 572 29.65 -17.99 -42.87
N ASP A 573 30.07 -16.90 -43.51
CA ASP A 573 29.41 -16.25 -44.66
C ASP A 573 28.32 -15.26 -44.24
N TYR A 574 28.75 -14.03 -43.95
CA TYR A 574 27.91 -12.83 -44.01
C TYR A 574 28.10 -12.16 -45.38
N THR A 575 27.19 -12.42 -46.32
CA THR A 575 27.09 -11.62 -47.55
C THR A 575 26.32 -10.33 -47.23
N SER A 576 27.04 -9.23 -47.09
CA SER A 576 26.46 -7.89 -47.26
C SER A 576 26.10 -7.67 -48.73
N ASP A 577 24.87 -7.24 -49.00
CA ASP A 577 24.52 -6.54 -50.23
C ASP A 577 23.48 -5.47 -49.89
N ASP A 578 23.48 -4.36 -50.63
CA ASP A 578 23.14 -3.06 -50.06
C ASP A 578 21.92 -2.37 -50.72
N LEU A 579 21.29 -1.45 -49.96
CA LEU A 579 20.34 -0.41 -50.40
C LEU A 579 19.06 -0.78 -51.18
N GLU A 580 17.90 -0.34 -50.66
CA GLU A 580 17.07 0.68 -51.34
C GLU A 580 16.03 1.30 -50.37
N GLU A 581 15.90 2.63 -50.36
CA GLU A 581 14.82 3.34 -49.66
C GLU A 581 13.60 3.52 -50.57
N GLY A 582 12.39 3.15 -50.11
CA GLY A 582 11.17 3.69 -50.72
C GLY A 582 9.87 2.92 -50.47
N GLY A 583 8.87 3.62 -49.91
CA GLY A 583 7.45 3.28 -50.07
C GLY A 583 6.73 2.75 -48.84
N ASP A 584 5.92 3.61 -48.21
CA ASP A 584 4.82 3.19 -47.32
C ASP A 584 3.70 2.45 -48.12
N ASP A 585 2.83 1.74 -47.39
CA ASP A 585 1.51 1.18 -47.82
C ASP A 585 1.41 -0.26 -48.38
N ASP A 586 2.35 -1.17 -48.08
CA ASP A 586 2.14 -2.64 -48.31
C ASP A 586 2.27 -3.55 -47.07
N GLY A 587 2.78 -3.04 -45.94
CA GLY A 587 3.12 -3.84 -44.75
C GLY A 587 1.97 -4.61 -44.07
N ASP A 588 0.71 -4.21 -44.28
CA ASP A 588 -0.45 -4.95 -43.75
C ASP A 588 -0.88 -6.13 -44.64
N ARG A 589 -0.48 -6.18 -45.92
CA ARG A 589 -0.77 -7.35 -46.78
C ARG A 589 0.05 -8.56 -46.39
N ASP A 590 1.33 -8.37 -46.10
CA ASP A 590 2.18 -9.49 -45.69
C ASP A 590 1.92 -9.94 -44.25
N ARG A 591 1.53 -9.03 -43.34
CA ARG A 591 0.97 -9.42 -42.02
C ARG A 591 -0.28 -10.29 -42.14
N GLN A 592 -1.15 -10.03 -43.12
CA GLN A 592 -2.33 -10.86 -43.37
C GLN A 592 -1.93 -12.23 -43.92
N ARG A 593 -1.01 -12.28 -44.90
CA ARG A 593 -0.47 -13.55 -45.46
C ARG A 593 0.26 -14.39 -44.41
N GLU A 594 1.01 -13.76 -43.52
CA GLU A 594 1.67 -14.38 -42.37
C GLU A 594 0.64 -15.00 -41.41
N ARG A 595 -0.47 -14.29 -41.15
CA ARG A 595 -1.59 -14.81 -40.35
C ARG A 595 -2.28 -16.01 -40.98
N ASP A 596 -2.50 -15.97 -42.30
CA ASP A 596 -3.20 -17.04 -43.00
C ASP A 596 -2.29 -18.27 -43.22
N LYS A 597 -0.98 -18.09 -43.40
CA LYS A 597 0.02 -19.19 -43.28
C LYS A 597 -0.03 -19.85 -41.90
N ARG A 598 0.02 -19.05 -40.82
CA ARG A 598 -0.06 -19.56 -39.44
C ARG A 598 -1.41 -20.24 -39.12
N ARG A 599 -2.49 -19.87 -39.80
CA ARG A 599 -3.79 -20.57 -39.76
C ARG A 599 -3.80 -21.87 -40.57
N ALA A 600 -3.09 -21.93 -41.70
CA ALA A 600 -2.97 -23.15 -42.49
C ALA A 600 -2.17 -24.24 -41.74
N VAL A 601 -1.03 -23.87 -41.14
CA VAL A 601 -0.21 -24.78 -40.32
C VAL A 601 -1.01 -25.33 -39.14
N ARG A 602 -1.66 -24.47 -38.35
CA ARG A 602 -2.57 -24.87 -37.25
C ARG A 602 -3.82 -25.66 -37.68
N LYS A 603 -4.05 -25.86 -38.98
CA LYS A 603 -5.12 -26.71 -39.53
C LYS A 603 -4.58 -28.00 -40.17
N ALA A 604 -3.27 -28.13 -40.32
CA ALA A 604 -2.57 -29.36 -40.68
C ALA A 604 -2.19 -30.18 -39.42
N ASP A 605 -1.73 -29.51 -38.37
CA ASP A 605 -1.26 -30.13 -37.11
C ASP A 605 -2.39 -30.72 -36.22
N VAL A 606 -3.56 -31.02 -36.79
CA VAL A 606 -4.72 -31.64 -36.11
C VAL A 606 -5.22 -32.85 -36.91
N ALA A 607 -4.28 -33.64 -37.43
CA ALA A 607 -4.51 -34.95 -38.04
C ALA A 607 -3.68 -36.01 -37.29
N ASP A 608 -4.34 -37.10 -36.90
CA ASP A 608 -3.77 -38.34 -36.37
C ASP A 608 -2.71 -38.24 -35.26
N VAL A 609 -3.17 -37.82 -34.07
CA VAL A 609 -2.63 -38.36 -32.80
C VAL A 609 -3.76 -39.13 -32.10
N PRO A 610 -3.61 -40.45 -31.85
CA PRO A 610 -4.62 -41.22 -31.13
C PRO A 610 -4.63 -40.83 -29.66
N VAL A 611 -5.63 -40.02 -29.27
CA VAL A 611 -5.83 -39.58 -27.89
C VAL A 611 -6.11 -40.79 -27.00
N ALA A 612 -5.24 -41.04 -26.02
CA ALA A 612 -5.53 -41.97 -24.94
C ALA A 612 -6.77 -41.46 -24.19
N VAL A 613 -7.79 -42.31 -24.07
CA VAL A 613 -9.07 -41.92 -23.44
C VAL A 613 -8.85 -41.81 -21.93
N ASP A 614 -8.76 -40.57 -21.44
CA ASP A 614 -8.88 -40.27 -20.00
C ASP A 614 -10.08 -41.02 -19.42
N PRO A 615 -9.94 -41.68 -18.25
CA PRO A 615 -11.07 -42.35 -17.62
C PRO A 615 -12.22 -41.34 -17.40
N PRO A 616 -13.47 -41.71 -17.71
CA PRO A 616 -14.58 -40.77 -17.70
C PRO A 616 -14.74 -40.17 -16.30
N ARG A 617 -14.50 -38.85 -16.19
CA ARG A 617 -14.63 -38.12 -14.92
C ARG A 617 -15.98 -38.46 -14.28
N PRO A 618 -16.01 -38.88 -13.01
CA PRO A 618 -17.24 -39.35 -12.38
C PRO A 618 -18.33 -38.27 -12.48
N PRO A 619 -19.60 -38.66 -12.66
CA PRO A 619 -20.69 -37.70 -12.75
C PRO A 619 -20.72 -36.84 -11.49
N ARG A 620 -21.14 -35.57 -11.63
CA ARG A 620 -21.26 -34.62 -10.51
C ARG A 620 -22.39 -35.06 -9.56
N ARG A 621 -22.12 -36.05 -8.73
CA ARG A 621 -23.03 -36.52 -7.68
C ARG A 621 -23.19 -35.44 -6.61
N ARG A 622 -24.31 -35.48 -5.90
CA ARG A 622 -24.51 -34.75 -4.65
C ARG A 622 -23.81 -35.54 -3.54
N ALA A 623 -23.36 -34.88 -2.47
CA ALA A 623 -22.84 -35.53 -1.27
C ALA A 623 -23.65 -35.15 -0.02
N VAL A 624 -23.49 -35.95 1.03
CA VAL A 624 -23.93 -35.67 2.41
C VAL A 624 -22.70 -35.43 3.27
N ILE A 625 -22.78 -34.48 4.20
CA ILE A 625 -21.73 -34.21 5.19
C ILE A 625 -22.36 -34.19 6.59
N VAL A 626 -21.70 -34.83 7.55
CA VAL A 626 -22.10 -34.87 8.96
C VAL A 626 -20.93 -34.44 9.83
N SER A 627 -21.17 -33.46 10.70
CA SER A 627 -20.21 -32.94 11.66
C SER A 627 -20.50 -33.45 13.08
N ALA A 628 -19.45 -33.65 13.86
CA ALA A 628 -19.54 -33.67 15.32
C ALA A 628 -19.96 -32.28 15.88
N GLY A 629 -20.44 -32.28 17.12
CA GLY A 629 -21.06 -31.14 17.81
C GLY A 629 -20.09 -30.13 18.41
N ASP A 630 -19.09 -29.69 17.65
CA ASP A 630 -18.04 -28.75 18.06
C ASP A 630 -17.69 -27.75 16.92
N ARG A 631 -16.82 -26.77 17.19
CA ARG A 631 -16.46 -25.72 16.21
C ARG A 631 -15.49 -26.19 15.12
N ASP A 632 -14.53 -27.05 15.46
CA ASP A 632 -13.48 -27.52 14.53
C ASP A 632 -14.10 -28.41 13.46
N SER A 633 -14.84 -29.42 13.89
CA SER A 633 -15.54 -30.36 13.02
C SER A 633 -16.54 -29.63 12.12
N LEU A 634 -17.26 -28.64 12.68
CA LEU A 634 -18.26 -27.90 11.92
C LEU A 634 -17.63 -26.98 10.88
N LEU A 635 -16.55 -26.29 11.19
CA LEU A 635 -15.86 -25.43 10.22
C LEU A 635 -15.12 -26.25 9.16
N SER A 636 -14.54 -27.39 9.55
CA SER A 636 -14.00 -28.40 8.63
C SER A 636 -15.07 -28.94 7.68
N ALA A 637 -16.26 -29.28 8.19
CA ALA A 637 -17.40 -29.70 7.40
C ALA A 637 -17.91 -28.60 6.46
N VAL A 638 -17.92 -27.33 6.88
CA VAL A 638 -18.25 -26.16 6.04
C VAL A 638 -17.23 -25.98 4.90
N LEU A 639 -15.94 -26.21 5.16
CA LEU A 639 -14.89 -26.10 4.14
C LEU A 639 -14.96 -27.26 3.12
N LEU A 640 -15.13 -28.50 3.57
CA LEU A 640 -15.39 -29.66 2.71
C LEU A 640 -16.63 -29.44 1.82
N ALA A 641 -17.70 -28.91 2.42
CA ALA A 641 -18.95 -28.59 1.73
C ALA A 641 -18.77 -27.59 0.56
N ARG A 642 -17.80 -26.67 0.67
CA ARG A 642 -17.48 -25.67 -0.35
C ARG A 642 -16.66 -26.22 -1.52
N ASP A 643 -15.81 -27.23 -1.34
CA ASP A 643 -15.15 -27.88 -2.48
C ASP A 643 -16.14 -28.75 -3.28
N VAL A 644 -16.93 -29.55 -2.56
CA VAL A 644 -17.93 -30.46 -3.15
C VAL A 644 -19.01 -29.72 -3.94
N ARG A 645 -19.49 -28.56 -3.43
CA ARG A 645 -20.52 -27.66 -4.00
C ARG A 645 -21.93 -28.24 -4.18
N LEU A 646 -22.06 -29.50 -4.57
CA LEU A 646 -23.36 -30.17 -4.73
C LEU A 646 -23.69 -30.96 -3.47
N LEU A 647 -24.42 -30.31 -2.57
CA LEU A 647 -24.87 -30.92 -1.33
C LEU A 647 -26.31 -31.43 -1.47
N GLU A 648 -26.56 -32.62 -0.94
CA GLU A 648 -27.90 -33.10 -0.61
C GLU A 648 -28.34 -32.41 0.69
N GLY A 649 -27.54 -32.55 1.76
CA GLY A 649 -27.67 -31.81 3.00
C GLY A 649 -26.39 -31.78 3.83
N VAL A 650 -26.42 -31.03 4.93
CA VAL A 650 -25.37 -30.99 5.96
C VAL A 650 -26.04 -31.12 7.33
N TRP A 651 -25.55 -32.06 8.13
CA TRP A 651 -26.06 -32.38 9.47
C TRP A 651 -24.99 -32.17 10.53
N ILE A 652 -25.42 -31.94 11.76
CA ILE A 652 -24.58 -31.97 12.95
C ILE A 652 -25.20 -32.89 14.00
N TYR A 653 -24.37 -33.65 14.71
CA TYR A 653 -24.81 -34.50 15.82
C TYR A 653 -23.75 -34.53 16.92
N LYS A 654 -24.17 -34.73 18.17
CA LYS A 654 -23.24 -35.05 19.25
C LYS A 654 -22.68 -36.46 19.04
N GLN A 655 -21.49 -36.73 19.58
CA GLN A 655 -20.85 -38.06 19.50
C GLN A 655 -21.78 -39.20 19.94
N SER A 656 -22.58 -39.00 21.00
CA SER A 656 -23.57 -39.95 21.50
C SER A 656 -24.79 -40.17 20.59
N GLU A 657 -24.97 -39.33 19.58
CA GLU A 657 -26.14 -39.30 18.69
C GLU A 657 -25.78 -39.74 17.25
N LEU A 658 -24.52 -40.08 16.96
CA LEU A 658 -24.06 -40.54 15.64
C LEU A 658 -24.89 -41.71 15.08
N MET A 659 -25.31 -42.64 15.94
CA MET A 659 -26.17 -43.75 15.55
C MET A 659 -27.58 -43.33 15.12
N ASN A 660 -28.05 -42.13 15.45
CA ASN A 660 -29.32 -41.60 14.96
C ASN A 660 -29.19 -41.23 13.48
N PHE A 661 -28.07 -40.64 13.05
CA PHE A 661 -27.80 -40.43 11.62
C PHE A 661 -27.83 -41.75 10.85
N PHE A 662 -27.12 -42.79 11.31
CA PHE A 662 -27.11 -44.12 10.70
C PHE A 662 -28.49 -44.82 10.66
N ARG A 663 -29.40 -44.51 11.59
CA ARG A 663 -30.73 -45.17 11.69
C ARG A 663 -31.86 -44.40 11.04
N GLU A 664 -31.83 -43.07 11.05
CA GLU A 664 -32.95 -42.20 10.69
C GLU A 664 -32.73 -41.40 9.40
N VAL A 665 -31.48 -41.07 9.07
CA VAL A 665 -31.15 -40.23 7.89
C VAL A 665 -30.48 -41.05 6.80
N MET A 666 -29.50 -41.88 7.16
CA MET A 666 -28.72 -42.71 6.24
C MET A 666 -29.56 -43.60 5.30
N PRO A 667 -30.70 -44.19 5.72
CA PRO A 667 -31.55 -45.00 4.83
C PRO A 667 -32.24 -44.21 3.71
N ASP A 668 -32.47 -42.90 3.90
CA ASP A 668 -33.15 -42.03 2.93
C ASP A 668 -32.20 -41.42 1.89
N ILE A 669 -30.87 -41.55 2.06
CA ILE A 669 -29.86 -40.99 1.15
C ILE A 669 -29.75 -41.84 -0.12
N GLN A 670 -29.92 -41.21 -1.29
CA GLN A 670 -29.93 -41.90 -2.59
C GLN A 670 -28.70 -42.76 -2.84
N GLU A 671 -28.87 -43.88 -3.55
CA GLU A 671 -27.79 -44.82 -3.84
C GLU A 671 -26.65 -44.17 -4.65
N GLY A 672 -25.41 -44.37 -4.20
CA GLY A 672 -24.21 -43.82 -4.82
C GLY A 672 -23.84 -42.38 -4.45
N VAL A 673 -24.64 -41.65 -3.65
CA VAL A 673 -24.28 -40.35 -3.06
C VAL A 673 -23.12 -40.54 -2.05
N PRO A 674 -21.97 -39.83 -2.18
CA PRO A 674 -20.89 -39.86 -1.19
C PRO A 674 -21.32 -39.25 0.15
N ILE A 675 -20.74 -39.73 1.24
CA ILE A 675 -21.12 -39.40 2.62
C ILE A 675 -19.84 -39.17 3.42
N HIS A 676 -19.67 -37.97 3.96
CA HIS A 676 -18.48 -37.60 4.73
C HIS A 676 -18.83 -37.41 6.21
N LEU A 677 -18.11 -38.08 7.10
CA LEU A 677 -18.21 -37.93 8.55
C LEU A 677 -16.97 -37.19 9.06
N VAL A 678 -17.16 -36.13 9.86
CA VAL A 678 -16.11 -35.21 10.30
C VAL A 678 -16.14 -35.07 11.81
N GLY A 679 -15.02 -35.38 12.48
CA GLY A 679 -14.80 -35.17 13.92
C GLY A 679 -15.38 -36.24 14.85
N PHE A 680 -15.75 -37.41 14.31
CA PHE A 680 -16.34 -38.49 15.10
C PHE A 680 -15.34 -39.58 15.44
N VAL A 681 -15.39 -40.06 16.69
CA VAL A 681 -14.88 -41.38 17.08
C VAL A 681 -15.91 -42.44 16.67
N PRO A 682 -15.54 -43.65 16.21
CA PRO A 682 -16.46 -44.75 16.02
C PRO A 682 -16.91 -45.31 17.38
N SER A 683 -17.85 -44.63 18.04
CA SER A 683 -18.32 -44.98 19.39
C SER A 683 -19.85 -44.93 19.51
N PRO A 684 -20.52 -45.99 20.01
CA PRO A 684 -19.94 -47.27 20.44
C PRO A 684 -19.50 -48.13 19.24
N ALA A 685 -18.27 -48.65 19.29
CA ALA A 685 -17.58 -49.20 18.13
C ALA A 685 -18.34 -50.32 17.41
N ALA A 686 -18.82 -51.34 18.10
CA ALA A 686 -19.49 -52.48 17.46
C ALA A 686 -20.70 -52.07 16.57
N ASP A 687 -21.58 -51.23 17.10
CA ASP A 687 -22.76 -50.71 16.37
C ASP A 687 -22.34 -49.80 15.20
N VAL A 688 -21.40 -48.88 15.43
CA VAL A 688 -20.97 -47.89 14.44
C VAL A 688 -20.18 -48.53 13.30
N LEU A 689 -19.27 -49.47 13.61
CA LEU A 689 -18.51 -50.24 12.62
C LEU A 689 -19.42 -51.13 11.77
N GLN A 690 -20.40 -51.81 12.39
CA GLN A 690 -21.38 -52.61 11.66
C GLN A 690 -22.25 -51.74 10.74
N ALA A 691 -22.65 -50.55 11.18
CA ALA A 691 -23.42 -49.62 10.37
C ALA A 691 -22.57 -49.02 9.23
N ALA A 692 -21.32 -48.62 9.49
CA ALA A 692 -20.40 -48.07 8.50
C ALA A 692 -20.07 -49.06 7.37
N ALA A 693 -19.89 -50.35 7.70
CA ALA A 693 -19.62 -51.41 6.73
C ALA A 693 -20.69 -51.55 5.63
N LEU A 694 -21.94 -51.15 5.90
CA LEU A 694 -23.04 -51.15 4.91
C LEU A 694 -22.87 -50.08 3.81
N TYR A 695 -21.98 -49.11 4.00
CA TYR A 695 -21.80 -47.95 3.12
C TYR A 695 -20.36 -47.79 2.60
N ARG A 696 -19.56 -48.87 2.67
CA ARG A 696 -18.13 -48.95 2.28
C ARG A 696 -17.75 -48.04 1.11
N ASP A 697 -18.31 -48.28 -0.08
CA ASP A 697 -17.90 -47.60 -1.33
C ASP A 697 -18.42 -46.14 -1.45
N ARG A 698 -18.90 -45.56 -0.35
CA ARG A 698 -19.56 -44.24 -0.29
C ARG A 698 -19.20 -43.41 0.94
N LEU A 699 -18.72 -44.04 2.02
CA LEU A 699 -18.39 -43.36 3.28
C LEU A 699 -16.94 -42.88 3.27
N THR A 700 -16.69 -41.67 3.76
CA THR A 700 -15.34 -41.15 4.03
C THR A 700 -15.32 -40.58 5.44
N TRP A 701 -14.27 -40.86 6.20
CA TRP A 701 -14.14 -40.49 7.60
C TRP A 701 -12.94 -39.55 7.79
N TYR A 702 -13.14 -38.46 8.51
CA TYR A 702 -12.12 -37.50 8.91
C TYR A 702 -12.18 -37.33 10.42
N ASP A 703 -11.09 -37.60 11.15
CA ASP A 703 -11.03 -37.38 12.59
C ASP A 703 -9.61 -37.24 13.14
N HIS A 704 -9.46 -36.59 14.30
CA HIS A 704 -8.17 -36.35 14.96
C HIS A 704 -8.08 -36.88 16.41
N HIS A 705 -9.15 -37.48 16.95
CA HIS A 705 -9.17 -37.96 18.33
C HIS A 705 -8.31 -39.23 18.49
N SER A 706 -7.80 -39.50 19.70
CA SER A 706 -7.13 -40.77 19.98
C SER A 706 -8.15 -41.91 20.05
N TRP A 707 -7.99 -42.94 19.22
CA TRP A 707 -8.86 -44.12 19.19
C TRP A 707 -8.13 -45.35 19.75
N PRO A 708 -8.84 -46.38 20.23
CA PRO A 708 -8.29 -47.72 20.36
C PRO A 708 -7.74 -48.21 19.00
N PRO A 709 -6.49 -48.69 18.90
CA PRO A 709 -5.92 -49.15 17.62
C PRO A 709 -6.76 -50.24 16.94
N GLU A 710 -7.45 -51.08 17.71
CA GLU A 710 -8.37 -52.10 17.23
C GLU A 710 -9.58 -51.51 16.49
N ASP A 711 -10.14 -50.38 16.96
CA ASP A 711 -11.31 -49.74 16.35
C ASP A 711 -10.92 -48.99 15.06
N LEU A 712 -9.73 -48.36 15.04
CA LEU A 712 -9.17 -47.74 13.84
C LEU A 712 -8.89 -48.79 12.75
N PHE A 713 -8.27 -49.91 13.13
CA PHE A 713 -8.04 -51.02 12.22
C PHE A 713 -9.37 -51.61 11.72
N ALA A 714 -10.34 -51.82 12.61
CA ALA A 714 -11.66 -52.33 12.22
C ALA A 714 -12.41 -51.38 11.27
N LEU A 715 -12.32 -50.05 11.45
CA LEU A 715 -12.94 -49.10 10.53
C LEU A 715 -12.27 -49.13 9.15
N LYS A 716 -10.93 -49.14 9.10
CA LYS A 716 -10.17 -49.29 7.83
C LYS A 716 -10.52 -50.60 7.12
N GLN A 717 -10.73 -51.70 7.85
CA GLN A 717 -11.22 -52.96 7.25
C GLN A 717 -12.68 -52.88 6.79
N ALA A 718 -13.55 -52.16 7.50
CA ALA A 718 -14.97 -52.00 7.18
C ALA A 718 -15.22 -51.15 5.92
N ILE A 719 -14.66 -49.94 5.87
CA ILE A 719 -14.93 -48.96 4.79
C ILE A 719 -13.77 -48.79 3.78
N GLY A 720 -12.59 -49.35 4.05
CA GLY A 720 -11.39 -49.18 3.23
C GLY A 720 -10.39 -48.22 3.87
N GLU A 721 -9.11 -48.43 3.60
CA GLU A 721 -8.03 -47.62 4.21
C GLU A 721 -7.97 -46.20 3.63
N ASP A 722 -8.10 -46.05 2.31
CA ASP A 722 -8.13 -44.75 1.61
C ASP A 722 -9.34 -43.87 1.99
N ALA A 723 -10.32 -44.45 2.69
CA ALA A 723 -11.55 -43.79 3.15
C ALA A 723 -11.48 -43.31 4.61
N VAL A 724 -10.38 -43.55 5.33
CA VAL A 724 -10.19 -43.16 6.73
C VAL A 724 -8.99 -42.22 6.86
N HIS A 725 -9.26 -40.93 6.86
CA HIS A 725 -8.28 -39.87 7.12
C HIS A 725 -8.23 -39.62 8.63
N HIS A 726 -7.22 -40.18 9.29
CA HIS A 726 -7.08 -40.12 10.75
C HIS A 726 -5.63 -39.83 11.17
N VAL A 727 -5.45 -38.86 12.05
CA VAL A 727 -4.19 -38.60 12.75
C VAL A 727 -4.49 -38.27 14.21
N ALA A 728 -4.27 -39.25 15.09
CA ALA A 728 -4.51 -39.11 16.52
C ALA A 728 -3.69 -37.95 17.12
N GLY A 729 -4.33 -37.13 17.94
CA GLY A 729 -3.67 -36.05 18.67
C GLY A 729 -3.41 -34.78 17.85
N ALA A 730 -3.84 -34.72 16.58
CA ALA A 730 -3.62 -33.53 15.73
C ALA A 730 -4.39 -32.27 16.19
N GLY A 731 -5.30 -32.38 17.16
CA GLY A 731 -6.03 -31.26 17.77
C GLY A 731 -7.01 -30.50 16.85
N SER A 732 -7.07 -30.88 15.57
CA SER A 732 -7.97 -30.34 14.57
C SER A 732 -8.18 -31.35 13.45
N THR A 733 -9.41 -31.41 12.93
CA THR A 733 -9.81 -32.19 11.76
C THR A 733 -9.53 -31.44 10.45
N LEU A 734 -9.23 -30.14 10.55
CA LEU A 734 -9.11 -29.23 9.42
C LEU A 734 -7.97 -29.60 8.45
N PRO A 735 -6.73 -29.93 8.89
CA PRO A 735 -5.67 -30.34 7.97
C PRO A 735 -6.07 -31.55 7.11
N LEU A 736 -6.74 -32.54 7.70
CA LEU A 736 -7.15 -33.78 7.03
C LEU A 736 -8.22 -33.53 5.94
N VAL A 737 -9.13 -32.59 6.20
CA VAL A 737 -10.09 -32.11 5.20
C VAL A 737 -9.40 -31.27 4.11
N LEU A 738 -8.42 -30.44 4.47
CA LEU A 738 -7.72 -29.58 3.52
C LEU A 738 -6.77 -30.36 2.60
N ALA A 739 -6.11 -31.41 3.08
CA ALA A 739 -5.26 -32.31 2.29
C ALA A 739 -6.03 -33.04 1.17
N THR A 740 -7.32 -33.30 1.39
CA THR A 740 -8.22 -33.92 0.40
C THR A 740 -8.99 -32.90 -0.45
N SER A 741 -8.97 -31.61 -0.08
CA SER A 741 -9.74 -30.55 -0.73
C SER A 741 -9.10 -30.05 -2.03
N SER A 742 -9.75 -30.31 -3.15
CA SER A 742 -9.24 -30.01 -4.50
C SER A 742 -9.31 -28.54 -4.91
N ARG A 743 -10.01 -27.68 -4.14
CA ARG A 743 -10.21 -26.25 -4.48
C ARG A 743 -10.21 -25.35 -3.25
N ARG A 744 -9.08 -24.69 -3.03
CA ARG A 744 -8.98 -23.50 -2.17
C ARG A 744 -9.50 -22.25 -2.90
N SER A 745 -9.95 -21.26 -2.15
CA SER A 745 -10.51 -20.00 -2.70
C SER A 745 -10.44 -18.94 -1.62
N ARG A 746 -10.15 -17.67 -1.97
CA ARG A 746 -9.85 -16.59 -1.00
C ARG A 746 -10.83 -16.43 0.18
N PHE A 747 -12.07 -16.88 0.05
CA PHE A 747 -13.02 -16.93 1.16
C PHE A 747 -12.94 -18.23 2.00
N SER A 748 -12.70 -19.39 1.38
CA SER A 748 -12.30 -20.60 2.10
C SER A 748 -11.01 -20.37 2.90
N ASP A 749 -10.02 -19.73 2.28
CA ASP A 749 -8.72 -19.43 2.89
C ASP A 749 -8.91 -18.50 4.10
N LYS A 750 -9.80 -17.51 3.98
CA LYS A 750 -10.23 -16.66 5.11
C LYS A 750 -11.03 -17.39 6.20
N MET A 751 -11.61 -18.54 5.93
CA MET A 751 -12.21 -19.41 6.97
C MET A 751 -11.16 -20.32 7.63
N VAL A 752 -10.12 -20.71 6.91
CA VAL A 752 -8.93 -21.37 7.49
C VAL A 752 -8.21 -20.40 8.43
N ASP A 753 -7.94 -19.15 8.00
CA ASP A 753 -7.38 -18.10 8.86
C ASP A 753 -8.17 -17.93 10.18
N LEU A 754 -9.52 -17.98 10.10
CA LEU A 754 -10.43 -17.85 11.25
C LEU A 754 -10.33 -19.04 12.22
N ALA A 755 -10.29 -20.28 11.70
CA ALA A 755 -10.06 -21.47 12.52
C ALA A 755 -8.69 -21.44 13.22
N CYS A 756 -7.67 -21.00 12.48
CA CYS A 756 -6.27 -21.08 12.86
C CYS A 756 -5.79 -19.97 13.80
N GLY A 757 -6.63 -18.96 14.09
CA GLY A 757 -6.18 -17.77 14.81
C GLY A 757 -5.17 -16.91 14.02
N ARG A 758 -5.14 -17.04 12.69
CA ARG A 758 -4.33 -16.23 11.76
C ARG A 758 -5.11 -15.04 11.18
N PHE A 759 -6.39 -14.91 11.54
CA PHE A 759 -7.33 -13.93 11.02
C PHE A 759 -7.04 -12.51 11.53
N THR A 760 -7.07 -11.51 10.65
CA THR A 760 -6.82 -10.11 11.03
C THR A 760 -7.87 -9.59 12.02
N GLU A 761 -7.48 -8.65 12.90
CA GLU A 761 -8.42 -7.96 13.78
C GLU A 761 -9.60 -7.34 13.01
N HIS A 762 -9.30 -6.64 11.91
CA HIS A 762 -10.29 -6.03 11.03
C HIS A 762 -11.28 -7.05 10.48
N ASP A 763 -10.83 -8.17 9.92
CA ASP A 763 -11.74 -9.20 9.40
C ASP A 763 -12.56 -9.86 10.55
N TYR A 764 -11.94 -10.03 11.73
CA TYR A 764 -12.57 -10.63 12.91
C TYR A 764 -13.74 -9.79 13.44
N GLU A 765 -13.53 -8.51 13.76
CA GLU A 765 -14.62 -7.65 14.22
C GLU A 765 -15.63 -7.32 13.10
N ARG A 766 -15.19 -7.28 11.84
CA ARG A 766 -16.07 -7.05 10.69
C ARG A 766 -17.05 -8.19 10.42
N TRP A 767 -16.67 -9.45 10.65
CA TRP A 767 -17.59 -10.59 10.54
C TRP A 767 -17.18 -11.87 11.29
N GLY A 768 -15.87 -12.13 11.45
CA GLY A 768 -15.37 -13.38 12.06
C GLY A 768 -15.97 -13.67 13.44
N ARG A 769 -15.98 -12.70 14.34
CA ARG A 769 -16.52 -12.80 15.71
C ARG A 769 -17.97 -13.25 15.77
N LEU A 770 -18.84 -12.69 14.90
CA LEU A 770 -20.24 -13.13 14.82
C LEU A 770 -20.33 -14.58 14.35
N TRP A 771 -19.57 -14.95 13.32
CA TRP A 771 -19.63 -16.29 12.77
C TRP A 771 -18.97 -17.34 13.66
N TRP A 772 -17.94 -16.99 14.43
CA TRP A 772 -17.34 -17.85 15.46
C TRP A 772 -18.31 -18.11 16.63
N SER A 773 -19.03 -17.08 17.09
CA SER A 773 -20.14 -17.23 18.05
C SER A 773 -21.21 -18.18 17.50
N ARG A 774 -21.70 -17.91 16.29
CA ARG A 774 -22.74 -18.72 15.63
C ARG A 774 -22.33 -20.17 15.39
N LEU A 775 -21.08 -20.43 15.03
CA LEU A 775 -20.57 -21.81 14.90
C LEU A 775 -20.59 -22.53 16.26
N GLY A 776 -20.30 -21.84 17.36
CA GLY A 776 -20.51 -22.36 18.72
C GLY A 776 -21.99 -22.59 19.07
N GLU A 777 -22.90 -21.68 18.67
CA GLU A 777 -24.35 -21.85 18.86
C GLU A 777 -24.92 -23.00 18.02
N LEU A 778 -24.35 -23.27 16.84
CA LEU A 778 -24.72 -24.40 15.97
C LEU A 778 -24.15 -25.72 16.49
N ALA A 779 -22.93 -25.73 17.03
CA ALA A 779 -22.31 -26.91 17.67
C ALA A 779 -23.18 -27.51 18.79
N GLY A 780 -23.91 -26.68 19.53
CA GLY A 780 -24.84 -27.13 20.57
C GLY A 780 -26.14 -27.79 20.06
N LYS A 781 -26.43 -27.75 18.76
CA LYS A 781 -27.64 -28.32 18.12
C LYS A 781 -27.40 -29.75 17.61
N SER A 782 -28.47 -30.37 17.13
CA SER A 782 -28.45 -31.65 16.42
C SER A 782 -29.47 -31.64 15.27
N GLY A 783 -29.16 -32.31 14.15
CA GLY A 783 -30.00 -32.35 12.94
C GLY A 783 -29.41 -31.57 11.76
N GLY A 784 -30.25 -31.30 10.74
CA GLY A 784 -29.85 -30.60 9.52
C GLY A 784 -29.71 -29.09 9.72
N ILE A 785 -28.55 -28.52 9.35
CA ILE A 785 -28.16 -27.11 9.62
C ILE A 785 -27.88 -26.28 8.36
N ARG A 786 -28.14 -26.86 7.18
CA ARG A 786 -27.76 -26.29 5.88
C ARG A 786 -28.19 -24.82 5.71
N SER A 787 -29.41 -24.48 6.12
CA SER A 787 -29.97 -23.13 6.02
C SER A 787 -29.19 -22.09 6.81
N GLU A 788 -28.68 -22.45 7.99
CA GLU A 788 -27.95 -21.56 8.88
C GLU A 788 -26.49 -21.35 8.44
N ILE A 789 -25.88 -22.34 7.79
CA ILE A 789 -24.53 -22.23 7.21
C ILE A 789 -24.52 -21.77 5.74
N GLU A 790 -25.67 -21.64 5.07
CA GLU A 790 -25.76 -21.22 3.66
C GLU A 790 -24.99 -19.90 3.35
N PRO A 791 -24.92 -18.89 4.24
CA PRO A 791 -24.05 -17.72 4.01
C PRO A 791 -22.55 -18.06 3.96
N LEU A 792 -22.08 -19.04 4.75
CA LEU A 792 -20.70 -19.55 4.69
C LEU A 792 -20.47 -20.40 3.42
N LEU A 793 -21.48 -21.15 2.98
CA LEU A 793 -21.40 -22.01 1.79
C LEU A 793 -21.41 -21.20 0.48
N ALA A 794 -22.34 -20.25 0.34
CA ALA A 794 -22.64 -19.56 -0.93
C ALA A 794 -22.29 -18.06 -0.96
N GLY A 795 -22.04 -17.43 0.20
CA GLY A 795 -21.79 -15.99 0.31
C GLY A 795 -20.35 -15.57 -0.01
N ARG A 796 -20.07 -14.28 0.23
CA ARG A 796 -18.74 -13.65 0.22
C ARG A 796 -18.46 -13.02 1.59
N PRO A 797 -17.20 -12.74 1.97
CA PRO A 797 -16.88 -12.03 3.22
C PRO A 797 -17.59 -10.67 3.35
N SER A 798 -17.81 -9.98 2.23
CA SER A 798 -18.56 -8.71 2.20
C SER A 798 -20.06 -8.88 2.46
N ASP A 799 -20.63 -10.07 2.27
CA ASP A 799 -22.03 -10.36 2.62
C ASP A 799 -22.16 -10.75 4.09
N LEU A 800 -21.21 -11.53 4.62
CA LEU A 800 -21.11 -11.79 6.06
C LEU A 800 -20.94 -10.48 6.85
N ALA A 801 -20.14 -9.54 6.34
CA ALA A 801 -19.98 -8.20 6.93
C ALA A 801 -21.27 -7.36 6.90
N LYS A 802 -22.07 -7.46 5.82
CA LYS A 802 -23.39 -6.79 5.74
C LYS A 802 -24.39 -7.36 6.74
N GLU A 803 -24.25 -8.65 7.10
CA GLU A 803 -25.07 -9.28 8.13
C GLU A 803 -24.57 -8.93 9.54
N ALA A 804 -23.25 -8.99 9.77
CA ALA A 804 -22.62 -8.63 11.04
C ALA A 804 -22.93 -7.19 11.46
N ALA A 805 -22.85 -6.23 10.52
CA ALA A 805 -23.24 -4.83 10.73
C ALA A 805 -24.76 -4.61 10.97
N ARG A 806 -25.57 -5.68 11.02
CA ARG A 806 -27.01 -5.66 11.35
C ARG A 806 -27.38 -6.55 12.54
N ALA A 807 -26.51 -7.47 12.92
CA ALA A 807 -26.68 -8.33 14.08
C ALA A 807 -26.41 -7.58 15.38
N GLN A 808 -26.76 -8.20 16.51
CA GLN A 808 -26.17 -7.83 17.79
C GLN A 808 -24.73 -8.38 17.83
N VAL A 809 -23.76 -7.54 18.21
CA VAL A 809 -22.37 -7.98 18.40
C VAL A 809 -22.33 -8.97 19.58
N PRO A 810 -21.70 -10.15 19.43
CA PRO A 810 -21.52 -11.08 20.55
C PRO A 810 -20.70 -10.45 21.68
N GLU A 811 -20.81 -11.02 22.88
CA GLU A 811 -19.91 -10.67 23.99
C GLU A 811 -18.43 -10.93 23.61
N ALA A 812 -17.50 -10.35 24.36
CA ALA A 812 -16.09 -10.58 24.11
C ALA A 812 -15.74 -12.05 24.46
N PRO A 813 -14.97 -12.76 23.62
CA PRO A 813 -14.58 -14.14 23.91
C PRO A 813 -13.71 -14.19 25.18
N GLY A 814 -13.81 -15.28 25.95
CA GLY A 814 -13.18 -15.40 27.27
C GLY A 814 -11.66 -15.28 27.22
N GLU A 815 -11.09 -15.66 26.09
CA GLU A 815 -9.70 -15.51 25.66
C GLU A 815 -9.19 -14.07 25.84
N VAL A 816 -10.02 -13.05 25.59
CA VAL A 816 -9.63 -11.62 25.77
C VAL A 816 -9.38 -11.32 27.24
N ALA A 817 -10.27 -11.76 28.13
CA ALA A 817 -10.10 -11.58 29.58
C ALA A 817 -8.97 -12.47 30.13
N TYR A 818 -8.80 -13.67 29.59
CA TYR A 818 -7.72 -14.59 29.94
C TYR A 818 -6.34 -14.00 29.62
N VAL A 819 -6.15 -13.52 28.39
CA VAL A 819 -4.88 -12.95 27.92
C VAL A 819 -4.62 -11.58 28.53
N ALA A 820 -5.63 -10.74 28.79
CA ALA A 820 -5.45 -9.47 29.47
C ALA A 820 -5.11 -9.63 30.98
N GLY A 821 -5.54 -10.72 31.61
CA GLY A 821 -5.37 -10.98 33.04
C GLY A 821 -4.10 -11.73 33.46
N ARG A 822 -3.22 -12.10 32.52
CA ARG A 822 -1.99 -12.89 32.76
C ARG A 822 -0.82 -12.34 31.98
N ASP A 823 0.40 -12.47 32.49
CA ASP A 823 1.61 -12.19 31.71
C ASP A 823 2.24 -13.47 31.16
N PHE A 824 2.73 -13.39 29.92
CA PHE A 824 3.25 -14.52 29.14
C PHE A 824 4.75 -14.36 28.88
N ARG A 825 5.44 -15.49 28.67
CA ARG A 825 6.88 -15.49 28.37
C ARG A 825 7.10 -15.07 26.92
N ILE A 826 7.93 -14.06 26.71
CA ILE A 826 8.34 -13.59 25.37
C ILE A 826 9.81 -13.95 25.14
N VAL A 827 10.12 -14.54 23.99
CA VAL A 827 11.47 -14.90 23.56
C VAL A 827 11.81 -14.14 22.28
N HIS A 828 12.93 -13.42 22.30
CA HIS A 828 13.35 -12.57 21.18
C HIS A 828 14.54 -13.20 20.47
N PHE A 829 14.42 -13.46 19.17
CA PHE A 829 15.51 -13.99 18.35
C PHE A 829 15.43 -13.44 16.91
N ALA A 830 16.58 -13.13 16.31
CA ALA A 830 16.71 -12.79 14.88
C ALA A 830 15.85 -11.65 14.30
N GLY A 831 15.13 -10.87 15.11
CA GLY A 831 14.15 -9.88 14.63
C GLY A 831 12.69 -10.37 14.65
N TYR A 832 12.46 -11.51 15.28
CA TYR A 832 11.15 -12.03 15.68
C TYR A 832 11.02 -11.98 17.21
N ALA A 833 9.80 -11.72 17.67
CA ALA A 833 9.36 -12.02 19.03
C ALA A 833 8.38 -13.20 19.00
N LEU A 834 8.60 -14.15 19.90
CA LEU A 834 7.81 -15.36 20.12
C LEU A 834 7.13 -15.27 21.48
N VAL A 835 5.79 -15.24 21.51
CA VAL A 835 5.03 -15.37 22.76
C VAL A 835 4.71 -16.83 23.05
N ILE A 836 4.98 -17.29 24.27
CA ILE A 836 4.69 -18.66 24.73
C ILE A 836 3.40 -18.62 25.56
N VAL A 837 2.36 -19.27 25.04
CA VAL A 837 0.99 -19.24 25.57
C VAL A 837 0.65 -20.60 26.17
N ASN A 838 0.85 -20.74 27.48
CA ASN A 838 0.21 -21.81 28.24
C ASN A 838 -1.25 -21.40 28.51
N ALA A 839 -2.22 -22.22 28.12
CA ALA A 839 -3.65 -21.96 28.28
C ALA A 839 -4.30 -22.96 29.24
N SER A 840 -5.22 -22.50 30.09
CA SER A 840 -6.00 -23.38 30.95
C SER A 840 -7.09 -24.12 30.17
N GLU A 841 -7.59 -25.23 30.71
CA GLU A 841 -8.72 -25.99 30.16
C GLU A 841 -9.89 -25.08 29.75
N GLY A 842 -10.45 -25.32 28.56
CA GLY A 842 -11.60 -24.59 28.00
C GLY A 842 -11.27 -23.25 27.31
N ILE A 843 -10.00 -22.83 27.26
CA ILE A 843 -9.54 -21.66 26.49
C ILE A 843 -9.17 -22.09 25.07
N ASP A 844 -9.65 -21.36 24.07
CA ASP A 844 -9.34 -21.56 22.65
C ASP A 844 -7.87 -21.21 22.35
N LEU A 845 -7.03 -22.22 22.11
CA LEU A 845 -5.59 -22.05 21.88
C LEU A 845 -5.28 -21.14 20.68
N HIS A 846 -6.02 -21.29 19.58
CA HIS A 846 -5.78 -20.52 18.37
C HIS A 846 -6.13 -19.04 18.61
N LEU A 847 -7.30 -18.75 19.19
CA LEU A 847 -7.73 -17.38 19.49
C LEU A 847 -6.91 -16.73 20.61
N ALA A 848 -6.57 -17.46 21.68
CA ALA A 848 -5.70 -16.96 22.74
C ALA A 848 -4.27 -16.69 22.24
N SER A 849 -3.74 -17.54 21.35
CA SER A 849 -2.44 -17.29 20.71
C SER A 849 -2.43 -16.00 19.91
N ARG A 850 -3.52 -15.69 19.18
CA ARG A 850 -3.66 -14.45 18.41
C ARG A 850 -3.69 -13.24 19.32
N ILE A 851 -4.58 -13.22 20.31
CA ILE A 851 -4.72 -12.09 21.23
C ILE A 851 -3.41 -11.86 22.02
N ALA A 852 -2.64 -12.91 22.30
CA ALA A 852 -1.31 -12.78 22.88
C ALA A 852 -0.28 -12.20 21.90
N ARG A 853 -0.27 -12.61 20.63
CA ARG A 853 0.58 -11.99 19.59
C ARG A 853 0.28 -10.51 19.42
N GLU A 854 -1.01 -10.16 19.34
CA GLU A 854 -1.49 -8.78 19.26
C GLU A 854 -1.08 -7.97 20.51
N ARG A 855 -1.28 -8.51 21.73
CA ARG A 855 -0.93 -7.82 22.99
C ARG A 855 0.57 -7.56 23.17
N TYR A 856 1.43 -8.43 22.64
CA TYR A 856 2.89 -8.36 22.84
C TYR A 856 3.68 -8.01 21.57
N GLU A 857 2.99 -7.57 20.51
CA GLU A 857 3.59 -7.24 19.20
C GLU A 857 4.47 -8.37 18.64
N ALA A 858 4.12 -9.62 18.98
CA ALA A 858 4.91 -10.81 18.71
C ALA A 858 4.47 -11.47 17.41
N GLN A 859 5.40 -11.63 16.45
CA GLN A 859 5.09 -12.17 15.13
C GLN A 859 4.79 -13.68 15.17
N LEU A 860 5.27 -14.35 16.22
CA LEU A 860 5.17 -15.79 16.41
C LEU A 860 4.52 -16.11 17.77
N SER A 861 3.83 -17.24 17.84
CA SER A 861 3.31 -17.83 19.08
C SER A 861 3.55 -19.33 19.12
N LEU A 862 3.94 -19.83 20.31
CA LEU A 862 3.95 -21.24 20.65
C LEU A 862 2.93 -21.46 21.76
N ALA A 863 1.80 -22.09 21.43
CA ALA A 863 0.66 -22.27 22.32
C ALA A 863 0.46 -23.75 22.69
N TYR A 864 0.14 -24.02 23.95
CA TYR A 864 -0.21 -25.35 24.45
C TYR A 864 -1.18 -25.23 25.62
N ALA A 865 -1.92 -26.30 25.92
CA ALA A 865 -2.81 -26.35 27.07
C ALA A 865 -2.12 -26.98 28.29
N GLU A 866 -2.52 -26.59 29.50
CA GLU A 866 -2.05 -27.20 30.75
C GLU A 866 -2.26 -28.73 30.69
N ALA A 867 -1.19 -29.50 30.93
CA ALA A 867 -1.12 -30.97 30.81
C ALA A 867 -1.41 -31.56 29.39
N SER A 868 -1.23 -30.78 28.32
CA SER A 868 -1.24 -31.26 26.93
C SER A 868 0.18 -31.39 26.36
N ASN A 869 0.44 -32.51 25.67
CA ASN A 869 1.66 -32.72 24.89
C ASN A 869 1.59 -32.06 23.49
N LEU A 870 0.42 -31.55 23.06
CA LEU A 870 0.27 -30.88 21.77
C LEU A 870 0.70 -29.40 21.87
N LEU A 871 1.69 -29.03 21.06
CA LEU A 871 2.11 -27.66 20.84
C LEU A 871 1.64 -27.19 19.45
N ILE A 872 1.10 -25.98 19.42
CA ILE A 872 0.62 -25.27 18.23
C ILE A 872 1.56 -24.10 17.98
N PHE A 873 2.22 -24.09 16.83
CA PHE A 873 3.18 -23.06 16.44
C PHE A 873 2.72 -22.34 15.17
N GLY A 874 2.63 -21.02 15.26
CA GLY A 874 2.15 -20.20 14.15
C GLY A 874 2.43 -18.73 14.37
N GLY A 875 2.05 -17.91 13.39
CA GLY A 875 2.32 -16.49 13.40
C GLY A 875 1.49 -15.75 12.36
N GLU A 876 1.76 -14.46 12.19
CA GLU A 876 1.04 -13.60 11.25
C GLU A 876 1.81 -13.35 9.97
N GLU A 877 1.19 -13.68 8.84
CA GLU A 877 1.64 -13.21 7.52
C GLU A 877 1.31 -11.73 7.34
N THR A 878 2.11 -10.88 7.98
CA THR A 878 2.14 -9.44 7.68
C THR A 878 2.48 -9.28 6.19
N GLY A 879 1.57 -8.68 5.41
CA GLY A 879 1.56 -8.68 3.93
C GLY A 879 2.68 -7.88 3.23
N GLY A 880 3.93 -8.14 3.59
CA GLY A 880 5.15 -7.52 3.07
C GLY A 880 6.45 -8.18 3.55
N ARG A 881 6.37 -9.35 4.19
CA ARG A 881 7.50 -10.23 4.55
C ARG A 881 7.31 -11.60 3.87
N ARG A 882 8.37 -12.41 3.82
CA ARG A 882 8.34 -13.81 3.35
C ARG A 882 7.20 -14.57 4.03
N THR A 883 6.55 -15.48 3.31
CA THR A 883 5.79 -16.57 3.91
C THR A 883 6.71 -17.35 4.87
N LEU A 884 6.18 -17.75 6.03
CA LEU A 884 6.95 -18.48 7.02
C LEU A 884 6.64 -19.98 6.89
N ASP A 885 7.66 -20.77 6.58
CA ASP A 885 7.54 -22.22 6.44
C ASP A 885 7.49 -22.87 7.84
N PHE A 886 6.28 -22.83 8.42
CA PHE A 886 6.00 -23.41 9.74
C PHE A 886 6.14 -24.94 9.72
N GLY A 887 5.64 -25.60 8.66
CA GLY A 887 5.70 -27.05 8.47
C GLY A 887 7.12 -27.58 8.49
N ALA A 888 8.02 -27.01 7.67
CA ALA A 888 9.41 -27.46 7.64
C ALA A 888 10.16 -27.21 8.97
N LEU A 889 9.72 -26.27 9.81
CA LEU A 889 10.26 -26.14 11.16
C LEU A 889 9.75 -27.26 12.09
N ALA A 890 8.47 -27.66 11.99
CA ALA A 890 7.96 -28.80 12.73
C ALA A 890 8.65 -30.12 12.31
N GLU A 891 8.83 -30.32 11.00
CA GLU A 891 9.65 -31.43 10.47
C GLU A 891 11.07 -31.39 11.03
N HIS A 892 11.74 -30.22 11.02
CA HIS A 892 13.09 -30.08 11.56
C HIS A 892 13.19 -30.37 13.06
N LEU A 893 12.19 -29.96 13.85
CA LEU A 893 12.14 -30.28 15.27
C LEU A 893 12.03 -31.80 15.47
N ALA A 894 11.19 -32.50 14.69
CA ALA A 894 11.05 -33.96 14.75
C ALA A 894 12.27 -34.73 14.19
N GLU A 895 13.00 -34.17 13.21
CA GLU A 895 14.29 -34.73 12.75
C GLU A 895 15.39 -34.63 13.81
N LYS A 896 15.31 -33.62 14.70
CA LYS A 896 16.39 -33.25 15.62
C LYS A 896 16.18 -33.70 17.07
N LEU A 897 14.92 -33.76 17.51
CA LEU A 897 14.51 -34.09 18.87
C LEU A 897 13.66 -35.37 18.80
N ASP A 898 14.20 -36.48 19.29
CA ASP A 898 13.63 -37.83 19.14
C ASP A 898 12.33 -38.06 19.92
N TRP A 899 11.97 -37.11 20.79
CA TRP A 899 10.71 -37.01 21.55
C TRP A 899 9.73 -35.97 20.95
N VAL A 900 9.99 -35.46 19.73
CA VAL A 900 9.07 -34.57 19.00
C VAL A 900 8.48 -35.30 17.79
N GLN A 901 7.14 -35.26 17.66
CA GLN A 901 6.44 -35.77 16.48
C GLN A 901 5.76 -34.62 15.73
N ALA A 902 6.17 -34.36 14.49
CA ALA A 902 5.47 -33.43 13.59
C ALA A 902 4.07 -33.95 13.21
N LEU A 903 3.12 -33.03 13.06
CA LEU A 903 1.72 -33.29 12.70
C LEU A 903 1.30 -32.45 11.48
N PRO A 904 0.24 -32.84 10.73
CA PRO A 904 -0.17 -32.14 9.52
C PRO A 904 -0.50 -30.65 9.72
N ASP A 905 -0.04 -29.84 8.77
CA ASP A 905 -0.06 -28.37 8.79
C ASP A 905 -0.74 -27.75 7.55
N ASP A 906 -1.54 -28.53 6.80
CA ASP A 906 -2.28 -28.10 5.60
C ASP A 906 -3.09 -26.81 5.77
N ASP A 907 -3.40 -26.41 7.00
CA ASP A 907 -4.11 -25.17 7.37
C ASP A 907 -3.19 -23.97 7.67
N HIS A 908 -1.90 -24.11 7.39
CA HIS A 908 -0.83 -23.12 7.59
C HIS A 908 -0.51 -22.84 9.07
N VAL A 909 -0.70 -23.84 9.94
CA VAL A 909 -0.25 -23.83 11.34
C VAL A 909 0.52 -25.11 11.65
N ALA A 910 1.77 -24.96 12.07
CA ALA A 910 2.57 -26.09 12.53
C ALA A 910 2.01 -26.67 13.83
N ARG A 911 1.96 -28.00 13.88
CA ARG A 911 1.59 -28.75 15.07
C ARG A 911 2.63 -29.82 15.32
N PHE A 912 2.95 -30.06 16.58
CA PHE A 912 3.80 -31.17 16.96
C PHE A 912 3.50 -31.63 18.39
N LEU A 913 3.65 -32.93 18.62
CA LEU A 913 3.63 -33.49 19.97
C LEU A 913 5.03 -33.39 20.58
N VAL A 914 5.09 -33.06 21.86
CA VAL A 914 6.28 -33.19 22.72
C VAL A 914 5.97 -34.26 23.75
N ASP A 915 6.62 -35.41 23.66
CA ASP A 915 6.38 -36.51 24.59
C ASP A 915 6.76 -36.13 26.02
N GLU A 916 5.99 -36.64 26.99
CA GLU A 916 6.22 -36.51 28.45
C GLU A 916 6.45 -35.06 28.94
N LEU A 917 5.86 -34.05 28.29
CA LEU A 917 6.08 -32.63 28.62
C LEU A 917 5.71 -32.26 30.07
N ASP A 918 4.77 -32.99 30.67
CA ASP A 918 4.35 -32.87 32.06
C ASP A 918 5.39 -33.41 33.06
N VAL A 919 6.17 -34.42 32.65
CA VAL A 919 7.28 -35.01 33.43
C VAL A 919 8.59 -34.25 33.20
N HIS A 920 8.80 -33.78 31.97
CA HIS A 920 10.04 -33.17 31.47
C HIS A 920 9.81 -31.75 30.91
N PRO A 921 9.45 -30.77 31.77
CA PRO A 921 9.15 -29.41 31.34
C PRO A 921 10.35 -28.69 30.68
N GLU A 922 11.58 -29.17 30.91
CA GLU A 922 12.79 -28.71 30.21
C GLU A 922 12.73 -28.90 28.68
N ARG A 923 11.95 -29.89 28.19
CA ARG A 923 11.73 -30.12 26.75
C ARG A 923 11.12 -28.90 26.07
N LEU A 924 10.34 -28.08 26.77
CA LEU A 924 9.83 -26.81 26.24
C LEU A 924 10.94 -25.78 25.99
N ASP A 925 11.94 -25.71 26.87
CA ASP A 925 13.08 -24.81 26.70
C ASP A 925 14.00 -25.27 25.56
N GLU A 926 14.14 -26.58 25.35
CA GLU A 926 14.87 -27.15 24.22
C GLU A 926 14.15 -26.87 22.88
N VAL A 927 12.84 -27.12 22.77
CA VAL A 927 12.02 -26.73 21.61
C VAL A 927 12.15 -25.23 21.30
N VAL A 928 12.04 -24.38 22.31
CA VAL A 928 12.13 -22.91 22.14
C VAL A 928 13.53 -22.48 21.71
N GLY A 929 14.58 -23.13 22.21
CA GLY A 929 15.95 -22.95 21.76
C GLY A 929 16.14 -23.36 20.30
N GLU A 930 15.57 -24.49 19.89
CA GLU A 930 15.67 -24.99 18.52
C GLU A 930 14.84 -24.19 17.51
N ILE A 931 13.66 -23.68 17.89
CA ILE A 931 12.91 -22.70 17.09
C ILE A 931 13.75 -21.44 16.84
N ALA A 932 14.47 -20.96 17.86
CA ALA A 932 15.32 -19.78 17.75
C ALA A 932 16.60 -20.01 16.91
N MET A 933 17.15 -21.23 16.91
CA MET A 933 18.33 -21.61 16.11
C MET A 933 17.96 -21.98 14.66
N GLY A 934 16.86 -22.69 14.46
CA GLY A 934 16.33 -23.17 13.17
C GLY A 934 15.74 -22.09 12.26
N ARG A 935 15.82 -20.80 12.65
CA ARG A 935 15.28 -19.63 11.95
C ARG A 935 15.49 -19.57 10.42
N SER A 936 16.55 -20.18 9.89
CA SER A 936 16.83 -20.22 8.44
C SER A 936 15.87 -21.13 7.67
N ILE A 937 15.11 -21.97 8.37
CA ILE A 937 14.08 -22.84 7.81
C ILE A 937 12.75 -22.08 7.71
N LEU A 938 12.45 -21.22 8.71
CA LEU A 938 11.32 -20.28 8.68
C LEU A 938 11.39 -19.25 7.54
N GLU A 939 12.60 -18.91 7.06
CA GLU A 939 12.84 -17.84 6.06
C GLU A 939 13.05 -18.35 4.62
N ARG A 940 12.48 -19.52 4.25
CA ARG A 940 12.63 -20.10 2.91
C ARG A 940 12.13 -19.17 1.78
#